data_AF-A0A850ALB4-F1
#
_entry.id   AF-A0A850ALB4-F1
#
_cell.length_a   1.000
_cell.length_b   1.000
_cell.length_c   1.000
_cell.angle_alpha   90.00
_cell.angle_beta   90.00
_cell.angle_gamma   90.00
#
_symmetry.space_group_name_H-M   'P 1'
#
loop_
_entity.id
_entity.type
_entity.pdbx_description
1 polymer ?
#
loop_
_entity_poly.entity_id
_entity_poly.type
_entity_poly.pdbx_seq_one_letter_code
_entity_poly.pdbx_strand_id
1 'polypeptide(L)'
;MKKFSAFLFVVFLTGGIFLPSSALSQYLIQLSPADLPAADGFPMFWQEIRQEAAFAVVPDVEALNRAGIPFQVLDQDVEAGAFYWLESRFRFPLQTEELNALSYCKLLWSDSHTALARAQSGAFLKNLPGGYTVQRIYFRQSRQRPTPSPAMPVPAQTAGAASFIQDILDSVNIAQIYSTVEHLSGEEPYWINGQWDSMMTRYSNSPQIFKAQNYIQDRLEQMGYTVELFPFAGVLFYDIQFAPGQSSYGWLASDGKIFGTADGGQNWSVQYTNAGGSSIWSVFPLDGQTAWAVGDGGLILKTSNGATWQTQSSPSGNFLLGVYFRTPDLGWICGDFGVILKTTNGGATWSQKSTPTSNRLYDIYFASDTEGWAVGRSGAIIRTTNGGETWTSQQGGTASRLYGVHFLTPTNGFAVGWDGRVLRTTNGGSNWSAMSIPLNEYFYDVDFLDQNNGMIVGWGGACLKTTNGGSNWSAAGNILQGDAYSLDMLDANTVWASGEGVVASSSNSGSAWQSALSNIPESSLNNVYATKTGTLYPDKYYIICGHYDDTSEMPTVRAPGADDNASGTATVIEAARVLANYNFLYSIRFMAFSGEEQGLVGSAAYAAYAAANGEQILGVINLDMVGYDGNNDGIMEIHAGNLGGSQAIGSMVASKINAWGLPLTPQYITSGSTGASDHASFWSHGYPAILMIEDFSDFTPFYHTTNDRISTLRQSYFRANARLAIGSLAVLAQIDSTTVGIPQDGSVPQQFALHAPYPNPFNPAVNLRYDLPSTAKVTVEVYNLLGQQINQLVNTTQPAGEYRVRWNGVAASGAEAPSGVYFLRVQAGEQVKTQKLLLIR
;
A
#
# COMPACT_ATOMS: atom_id res chain seq x y z
N MET A 1 74.04 -38.37 12.65
CA MET A 1 73.27 -38.91 11.51
C MET A 1 72.21 -37.89 11.10
N LYS A 2 72.18 -37.53 9.80
CA LYS A 2 71.17 -36.73 9.03
C LYS A 2 70.88 -35.29 9.53
N LYS A 3 71.54 -34.22 9.03
CA LYS A 3 71.42 -33.42 7.77
C LYS A 3 70.24 -32.41 7.70
N PHE A 4 70.62 -31.12 7.77
CA PHE A 4 70.25 -29.92 6.97
C PHE A 4 68.80 -29.33 6.91
N SER A 5 68.72 -28.08 7.38
CA SER A 5 68.15 -26.85 6.76
C SER A 5 66.85 -26.89 5.96
N ALA A 6 65.87 -26.07 6.37
CA ALA A 6 64.98 -25.36 5.44
C ALA A 6 64.48 -24.02 6.00
N PHE A 7 64.78 -22.98 5.22
CA PHE A 7 64.23 -21.63 5.21
C PHE A 7 62.70 -21.58 5.42
N LEU A 8 62.23 -20.65 6.25
CA LEU A 8 60.85 -20.15 6.20
C LEU A 8 60.86 -18.77 5.53
N PHE A 9 60.56 -18.75 4.23
CA PHE A 9 60.33 -17.52 3.46
C PHE A 9 58.92 -17.02 3.79
N VAL A 10 58.81 -15.90 4.51
CA VAL A 10 57.57 -15.13 4.61
C VAL A 10 57.43 -14.37 3.29
N VAL A 11 56.62 -14.90 2.37
CA VAL A 11 56.25 -14.21 1.14
C VAL A 11 55.18 -13.17 1.49
N PHE A 12 55.56 -11.90 1.39
CA PHE A 12 54.63 -10.80 1.18
C PHE A 12 53.89 -11.05 -0.13
N LEU A 13 52.59 -11.34 -0.06
CA LEU A 13 51.70 -11.17 -1.20
C LEU A 13 50.91 -9.87 -0.98
N THR A 14 51.47 -8.81 -1.55
CA THR A 14 50.75 -7.61 -1.96
C THR A 14 49.64 -8.03 -2.93
N GLY A 15 48.43 -8.21 -2.40
CA GLY A 15 47.20 -8.37 -3.15
C GLY A 15 46.22 -7.29 -2.73
N GLY A 16 46.61 -6.03 -2.91
CA GLY A 16 45.64 -4.94 -2.90
C GLY A 16 44.68 -5.20 -4.07
N ILE A 17 43.47 -5.66 -3.75
CA ILE A 17 42.38 -5.62 -4.72
C ILE A 17 42.08 -4.13 -4.89
N PHE A 18 42.72 -3.52 -5.88
CA PHE A 18 42.15 -2.37 -6.56
C PHE A 18 40.80 -2.85 -7.10
N LEU A 19 39.72 -2.51 -6.40
CA LEU A 19 38.42 -2.46 -7.05
C LEU A 19 38.55 -1.39 -8.13
N PRO A 20 38.33 -1.72 -9.42
CA PRO A 20 38.26 -0.70 -10.44
C PRO A 20 37.16 0.27 -10.05
N SER A 21 37.49 1.55 -10.03
CA SER A 21 36.54 2.64 -9.98
C SER A 21 35.77 2.71 -11.30
N SER A 22 34.84 1.79 -11.50
CA SER A 22 33.70 1.95 -12.40
C SER A 22 32.48 2.15 -11.51
N ALA A 23 31.69 3.19 -11.80
CA ALA A 23 30.39 3.41 -11.18
C ALA A 23 29.64 2.07 -11.11
N LEU A 24 29.13 1.68 -9.93
CA LEU A 24 28.36 0.43 -9.80
C LEU A 24 27.01 0.63 -10.46
N SER A 25 26.98 0.52 -11.78
CA SER A 25 25.79 0.26 -12.57
C SER A 25 25.17 -1.06 -12.11
N GLN A 26 23.95 -1.03 -11.58
CA GLN A 26 23.17 -2.26 -11.42
C GLN A 26 22.77 -2.78 -12.79
N TYR A 27 22.91 -4.10 -12.98
CA TYR A 27 22.57 -4.76 -14.24
C TYR A 27 21.28 -5.54 -14.07
N LEU A 28 20.32 -5.29 -14.95
CA LEU A 28 19.18 -6.16 -15.14
C LEU A 28 19.59 -7.25 -16.12
N ILE A 29 19.54 -8.49 -15.67
CA ILE A 29 19.95 -9.66 -16.45
C ILE A 29 18.81 -10.64 -16.64
N GLN A 30 18.89 -11.39 -17.73
CA GLN A 30 18.07 -12.56 -18.02
C GLN A 30 18.93 -13.82 -17.93
N LEU A 31 18.39 -14.87 -17.32
CA LEU A 31 18.98 -16.21 -17.23
C LEU A 31 17.88 -17.26 -17.44
N SER A 32 18.27 -18.53 -17.62
CA SER A 32 17.30 -19.62 -17.62
C SER A 32 16.82 -19.90 -16.18
N PRO A 33 15.56 -20.32 -15.97
CA PRO A 33 15.08 -20.73 -14.64
C PRO A 33 15.91 -21.87 -14.01
N ALA A 34 16.59 -22.68 -14.82
CA ALA A 34 17.46 -23.76 -14.34
C ALA A 34 18.82 -23.26 -13.83
N ASP A 35 19.30 -22.11 -14.34
CA ASP A 35 20.56 -21.50 -13.92
C ASP A 35 20.40 -20.56 -12.71
N LEU A 36 19.17 -20.12 -12.41
CA LEU A 36 18.85 -19.25 -11.28
C LEU A 36 19.36 -19.80 -9.93
N PRO A 37 19.15 -21.08 -9.56
CA PRO A 37 19.69 -21.62 -8.31
C PRO A 37 21.23 -21.57 -8.20
N ALA A 38 21.94 -21.58 -9.33
CA ALA A 38 23.40 -21.42 -9.34
C ALA A 38 23.81 -19.94 -9.21
N ALA A 39 22.95 -19.02 -9.66
CA ALA A 39 23.13 -17.57 -9.51
C ALA A 39 22.73 -17.06 -8.11
N ASP A 40 21.83 -17.73 -7.39
CA ASP A 40 21.40 -17.40 -6.02
C ASP A 40 22.57 -17.36 -5.00
N GLY A 41 23.72 -17.93 -5.34
CA GLY A 41 24.96 -17.84 -4.55
C GLY A 41 25.70 -16.50 -4.65
N PHE A 42 25.22 -15.57 -5.49
CA PHE A 42 25.78 -14.23 -5.70
C PHE A 42 24.83 -13.15 -5.14
N PRO A 43 25.32 -11.94 -4.82
CA PRO A 43 24.44 -10.86 -4.38
C PRO A 43 23.40 -10.52 -5.46
N MET A 44 22.12 -10.62 -5.10
CA MET A 44 20.98 -10.30 -5.97
C MET A 44 20.02 -9.38 -5.20
N PHE A 45 19.65 -8.26 -5.82
CA PHE A 45 18.75 -7.27 -5.21
C PHE A 45 17.28 -7.57 -5.46
N TRP A 46 17.02 -8.30 -6.55
CA TRP A 46 15.70 -8.70 -6.98
C TRP A 46 15.81 -9.87 -7.92
N GLN A 47 14.79 -10.73 -7.92
CA GLN A 47 14.63 -11.77 -8.91
C GLN A 47 13.15 -12.02 -9.17
N GLU A 48 12.84 -12.41 -10.39
CA GLU A 48 11.50 -12.81 -10.78
C GLU A 48 11.58 -13.90 -11.84
N ILE A 49 10.67 -14.87 -11.76
CA ILE A 49 10.50 -15.89 -12.79
C ILE A 49 9.19 -15.59 -13.51
N ARG A 50 9.24 -15.54 -14.85
CA ARG A 50 8.08 -15.44 -15.74
C ARG A 50 8.22 -16.49 -16.83
N GLN A 51 7.27 -17.43 -16.89
CA GLN A 51 7.25 -18.53 -17.86
C GLN A 51 8.61 -19.26 -17.98
N GLU A 52 9.28 -19.18 -19.14
CA GLU A 52 10.55 -19.83 -19.46
C GLU A 52 11.81 -18.97 -19.18
N ALA A 53 11.65 -17.78 -18.58
CA ALA A 53 12.74 -16.86 -18.30
C ALA A 53 12.82 -16.48 -16.81
N ALA A 54 14.06 -16.34 -16.32
CA ALA A 54 14.35 -15.76 -15.02
C ALA A 54 15.04 -14.41 -15.20
N PHE A 55 14.68 -13.44 -14.37
CA PHE A 55 15.23 -12.10 -14.37
C PHE A 55 15.84 -11.81 -13.02
N ALA A 56 16.94 -11.08 -13.01
CA ALA A 56 17.60 -10.68 -11.78
C ALA A 56 18.25 -9.31 -11.89
N VAL A 57 18.34 -8.61 -10.77
CA VAL A 57 19.18 -7.41 -10.65
C VAL A 57 20.41 -7.76 -9.84
N VAL A 58 21.57 -7.55 -10.46
CA VAL A 58 22.88 -7.89 -9.87
C VAL A 58 23.80 -6.67 -9.84
N PRO A 59 24.64 -6.52 -8.80
CA PRO A 59 25.60 -5.42 -8.69
C PRO A 59 26.79 -5.58 -9.63
N ASP A 60 27.10 -6.83 -10.02
CA ASP A 60 28.29 -7.16 -10.80
C ASP A 60 28.07 -8.40 -11.66
N VAL A 61 28.17 -8.24 -12.98
CA VAL A 61 28.08 -9.32 -13.97
C VAL A 61 29.41 -10.04 -14.20
N GLU A 62 30.56 -9.48 -13.79
CA GLU A 62 31.87 -10.13 -13.90
C GLU A 62 32.00 -11.32 -12.95
N ALA A 63 31.34 -11.28 -11.79
CA ALA A 63 31.24 -12.40 -10.86
C ALA A 63 30.53 -13.61 -11.50
N LEU A 64 29.39 -13.38 -12.16
CA LEU A 64 28.64 -14.42 -12.87
C LEU A 64 29.43 -14.98 -14.06
N ASN A 65 30.09 -14.11 -14.83
CA ASN A 65 30.95 -14.53 -15.95
C ASN A 65 32.10 -15.45 -15.48
N ARG A 66 32.76 -15.13 -14.36
CA ARG A 66 33.82 -15.98 -13.77
C ARG A 66 33.30 -17.31 -13.27
N ALA A 67 32.05 -17.36 -12.84
CA ALA A 67 31.38 -18.58 -12.39
C ALA A 67 30.88 -19.47 -13.53
N GLY A 68 30.95 -18.99 -14.79
CA GLY A 68 30.48 -19.71 -15.97
C GLY A 68 28.95 -19.83 -16.05
N ILE A 69 28.22 -18.95 -15.35
CA ILE A 69 26.75 -18.93 -15.37
C ILE A 69 26.30 -18.21 -16.65
N PRO A 70 25.50 -18.82 -17.52
CA PRO A 70 24.98 -18.15 -18.72
C PRO A 70 23.95 -17.07 -18.35
N PHE A 71 24.12 -15.86 -18.87
CA PHE A 71 23.14 -14.77 -18.74
C PHE A 71 23.22 -13.80 -19.92
N GLN A 72 22.19 -12.97 -20.08
CA GLN A 72 22.15 -11.83 -20.98
C GLN A 72 21.91 -10.55 -20.19
N VAL A 73 22.69 -9.50 -20.45
CA VAL A 73 22.42 -8.16 -19.88
C VAL A 73 21.31 -7.50 -20.69
N LEU A 74 20.21 -7.16 -20.03
CA LEU A 74 19.07 -6.46 -20.62
C LEU A 74 19.23 -4.94 -20.48
N ASP A 75 19.64 -4.48 -19.30
CA ASP A 75 19.90 -3.06 -19.03
C ASP A 75 21.07 -2.87 -18.06
N GLN A 76 21.76 -1.74 -18.17
CA GLN A 76 22.97 -1.40 -17.42
C GLN A 76 22.73 -0.24 -16.43
N ASP A 77 21.50 0.27 -16.32
CA ASP A 77 21.17 1.42 -15.47
C ASP A 77 19.74 1.27 -14.91
N VAL A 78 19.60 0.30 -14.01
CA VAL A 78 18.31 -0.11 -13.42
C VAL A 78 17.70 0.95 -12.52
N GLU A 79 18.50 1.83 -11.93
CA GLU A 79 18.00 2.82 -10.95
C GLU A 79 17.59 4.16 -11.59
N ALA A 80 18.11 4.49 -12.78
CA ALA A 80 17.66 5.67 -13.53
C ALA A 80 16.53 5.38 -14.52
N GLY A 81 16.19 4.11 -14.73
CA GLY A 81 15.07 3.70 -15.58
C GLY A 81 13.80 3.47 -14.77
N ALA A 82 12.66 3.78 -15.36
CA ALA A 82 11.40 3.21 -14.89
C ALA A 82 11.13 1.97 -15.73
N PHE A 83 11.07 0.81 -15.06
CA PHE A 83 10.90 -0.49 -15.69
C PHE A 83 9.47 -0.96 -15.50
N TYR A 84 8.93 -1.57 -16.53
CA TYR A 84 7.54 -2.00 -16.54
C TYR A 84 7.43 -3.39 -17.17
N TRP A 85 6.66 -4.25 -16.54
CA TRP A 85 6.03 -5.36 -17.22
C TRP A 85 4.85 -4.83 -18.02
N LEU A 86 4.82 -5.19 -19.29
CA LEU A 86 3.72 -4.98 -20.20
C LEU A 86 3.10 -6.35 -20.43
N GLU A 87 1.83 -6.57 -20.07
CA GLU A 87 1.13 -7.81 -20.44
C GLU A 87 -0.03 -7.47 -21.38
N SER A 88 -0.16 -8.20 -22.47
CA SER A 88 -1.28 -8.02 -23.40
C SER A 88 -2.59 -8.32 -22.66
N ARG A 89 -3.51 -7.34 -22.60
CA ARG A 89 -4.78 -7.44 -21.86
C ARG A 89 -5.85 -8.27 -22.55
N PHE A 90 -5.53 -8.85 -23.70
CA PHE A 90 -6.48 -9.60 -24.50
C PHE A 90 -5.83 -10.90 -24.98
N ARG A 91 -6.61 -11.90 -25.38
CA ARG A 91 -6.14 -13.18 -25.96
C ARG A 91 -5.37 -13.02 -27.29
N PHE A 92 -4.85 -11.83 -27.60
CA PHE A 92 -4.03 -11.52 -28.76
C PHE A 92 -2.55 -11.45 -28.35
N PRO A 93 -1.64 -11.96 -29.20
CA PRO A 93 -0.21 -11.89 -28.94
C PRO A 93 0.27 -10.44 -28.79
N LEU A 94 1.28 -10.24 -27.96
CA LEU A 94 1.93 -8.95 -27.76
C LEU A 94 2.38 -8.36 -29.11
N GLN A 95 1.94 -7.14 -29.47
CA GLN A 95 2.34 -6.49 -30.72
C GLN A 95 3.74 -5.89 -30.60
N THR A 96 4.74 -6.77 -30.59
CA THR A 96 6.15 -6.43 -30.36
C THR A 96 6.70 -5.41 -31.35
N GLU A 97 6.22 -5.41 -32.60
CA GLU A 97 6.63 -4.46 -33.64
C GLU A 97 6.14 -3.03 -33.34
N GLU A 98 4.92 -2.89 -32.81
CA GLU A 98 4.35 -1.62 -32.39
C GLU A 98 5.11 -1.04 -31.20
N LEU A 99 5.35 -1.86 -30.16
CA LEU A 99 6.10 -1.46 -28.97
C LEU A 99 7.55 -1.06 -29.30
N ASN A 100 8.21 -1.75 -30.24
CA ASN A 100 9.56 -1.40 -30.68
C ASN A 100 9.62 -0.09 -31.49
N ALA A 101 8.52 0.35 -32.09
CA ALA A 101 8.47 1.59 -32.86
C ALA A 101 8.33 2.85 -31.97
N LEU A 102 8.08 2.69 -30.67
CA LEU A 102 7.82 3.79 -29.75
C LEU A 102 9.13 4.47 -29.32
N SER A 103 9.31 5.74 -29.68
CA SER A 103 10.52 6.52 -29.36
C SER A 103 10.69 6.88 -27.88
N TYR A 104 9.70 6.55 -27.05
CA TYR A 104 9.65 6.87 -25.62
C TYR A 104 9.81 5.63 -24.72
N CYS A 105 10.04 4.44 -25.27
CA CYS A 105 10.45 3.26 -24.52
C CYS A 105 11.46 2.40 -25.25
N LYS A 106 12.21 1.61 -24.49
CA LYS A 106 13.09 0.56 -24.99
C LYS A 106 12.54 -0.79 -24.53
N LEU A 107 12.13 -1.63 -25.47
CA LEU A 107 11.79 -3.01 -25.18
C LEU A 107 13.09 -3.79 -24.85
N LEU A 108 13.10 -4.46 -23.70
CA LEU A 108 14.26 -5.18 -23.19
C LEU A 108 14.12 -6.69 -23.38
N TRP A 109 12.90 -7.19 -23.26
CA TRP A 109 12.56 -8.60 -23.43
C TRP A 109 11.07 -8.72 -23.78
N SER A 110 10.68 -9.78 -24.47
CA SER A 110 9.27 -10.16 -24.64
C SER A 110 9.09 -11.65 -24.90
N ASP A 111 7.89 -12.13 -24.59
CA ASP A 111 7.33 -13.39 -25.07
C ASP A 111 6.00 -13.13 -25.82
N SER A 112 5.20 -14.18 -26.02
CA SER A 112 3.92 -14.10 -26.73
C SER A 112 2.87 -13.19 -26.06
N HIS A 113 2.95 -12.92 -24.76
CA HIS A 113 1.94 -12.18 -23.99
C HIS A 113 2.53 -11.13 -23.04
N THR A 114 3.81 -11.22 -22.68
CA THR A 114 4.47 -10.33 -21.72
C THR A 114 5.70 -9.68 -22.33
N ALA A 115 6.00 -8.46 -21.91
CA ALA A 115 7.17 -7.70 -22.31
C ALA A 115 7.76 -6.95 -21.11
N LEU A 116 9.09 -6.87 -21.08
CA LEU A 116 9.82 -6.01 -20.18
C LEU A 116 10.24 -4.76 -20.94
N ALA A 117 9.78 -3.59 -20.51
CA ALA A 117 10.09 -2.32 -21.13
C ALA A 117 10.76 -1.36 -20.14
N ARG A 118 11.71 -0.57 -20.64
CA ARG A 118 12.27 0.60 -19.95
C ARG A 118 11.69 1.87 -20.54
N ALA A 119 11.06 2.70 -19.72
CA ALA A 119 10.63 4.03 -20.14
C ALA A 119 11.83 4.93 -20.41
N GLN A 120 11.78 5.69 -21.51
CA GLN A 120 12.80 6.68 -21.89
C GLN A 120 12.33 8.13 -21.67
N SER A 121 11.04 8.34 -21.41
CA SER A 121 10.48 9.65 -21.05
C SER A 121 9.15 9.51 -20.30
N GLY A 122 8.70 10.57 -19.62
CA GLY A 122 7.39 10.61 -18.95
C GLY A 122 6.19 10.51 -19.90
N ALA A 123 6.42 10.57 -21.21
CA ALA A 123 5.42 10.31 -22.22
C ALA A 123 5.11 8.81 -22.38
N PHE A 124 5.92 7.90 -21.82
CA PHE A 124 5.74 6.45 -21.98
C PHE A 124 4.37 5.97 -21.51
N LEU A 125 4.04 6.14 -20.23
CA LEU A 125 2.76 5.68 -19.69
C LEU A 125 1.58 6.43 -20.32
N LYS A 126 1.76 7.71 -20.65
CA LYS A 126 0.72 8.55 -21.23
C LYS A 126 0.36 8.17 -22.67
N ASN A 127 1.35 7.72 -23.44
CA ASN A 127 1.20 7.52 -24.87
C ASN A 127 1.27 6.03 -25.26
N LEU A 128 1.46 5.12 -24.30
CA LEU A 128 1.45 3.69 -24.55
C LEU A 128 0.13 3.32 -25.26
N PRO A 129 0.16 2.57 -26.36
CA PRO A 129 -1.05 2.08 -27.00
C PRO A 129 -1.94 1.33 -26.00
N GLY A 130 -3.26 1.47 -26.13
CA GLY A 130 -4.21 0.71 -25.31
C GLY A 130 -4.06 -0.80 -25.52
N GLY A 131 -4.44 -1.59 -24.52
CA GLY A 131 -4.40 -3.07 -24.60
C GLY A 131 -3.24 -3.75 -23.88
N TYR A 132 -2.48 -3.03 -23.05
CA TYR A 132 -1.43 -3.60 -22.18
C TYR A 132 -1.69 -3.29 -20.69
N THR A 133 -1.58 -4.28 -19.78
CA THR A 133 -1.38 -4.04 -18.34
C THR A 133 0.04 -3.57 -18.18
N VAL A 134 0.23 -2.53 -17.38
CA VAL A 134 1.55 -1.96 -17.15
C VAL A 134 1.84 -2.05 -15.66
N GLN A 135 2.65 -3.02 -15.26
CA GLN A 135 3.08 -3.14 -13.87
C GLN A 135 4.46 -2.51 -13.74
N ARG A 136 4.59 -1.45 -12.92
CA ARG A 136 5.90 -0.91 -12.60
C ARG A 136 6.70 -1.91 -11.76
N ILE A 137 7.93 -2.15 -12.14
CA ILE A 137 8.83 -3.03 -11.41
C ILE A 137 9.57 -2.20 -10.38
N TYR A 138 9.43 -2.60 -9.11
CA TYR A 138 10.21 -2.11 -8.00
C TYR A 138 11.13 -3.24 -7.54
N PHE A 139 12.43 -3.09 -7.78
CA PHE A 139 13.41 -4.10 -7.46
C PHE A 139 13.63 -4.16 -5.92
N ARG A 140 12.97 -5.10 -5.23
CA ARG A 140 13.05 -5.36 -3.77
C ARG A 140 13.40 -6.83 -3.46
N GLN A 141 13.95 -7.10 -2.26
CA GLN A 141 14.41 -8.43 -1.81
C GLN A 141 13.24 -9.34 -1.34
N SER A 142 13.14 -10.59 -1.82
CA SER A 142 12.01 -11.50 -1.52
C SER A 142 12.26 -12.47 -0.34
N ARG A 143 11.19 -12.90 0.38
CA ARG A 143 11.22 -13.94 1.44
C ARG A 143 10.23 -15.08 1.13
N GLN A 144 10.58 -16.31 1.55
CA GLN A 144 9.94 -17.59 1.17
C GLN A 144 8.49 -17.84 1.68
N ARG A 145 7.72 -18.61 0.90
CA ARG A 145 6.29 -18.97 1.10
C ARG A 145 6.03 -20.13 2.09
N PRO A 146 4.94 -20.10 2.90
CA PRO A 146 4.42 -21.25 3.66
C PRO A 146 3.37 -22.08 2.89
N THR A 147 3.04 -23.26 3.43
CA THR A 147 2.29 -24.37 2.80
C THR A 147 0.75 -24.28 2.99
N PRO A 148 -0.08 -24.81 2.05
CA PRO A 148 -1.54 -24.61 2.04
C PRO A 148 -2.31 -25.39 3.11
N SER A 149 -3.43 -24.80 3.58
CA SER A 149 -4.39 -25.41 4.53
C SER A 149 -5.52 -26.18 3.79
N PRO A 150 -6.09 -27.27 4.35
CA PRO A 150 -7.07 -28.11 3.66
C PRO A 150 -8.49 -27.50 3.61
N ALA A 151 -9.19 -27.77 2.49
CA ALA A 151 -10.54 -27.27 2.19
C ALA A 151 -11.66 -27.92 3.02
N MET A 152 -12.70 -27.14 3.36
CA MET A 152 -13.94 -27.57 4.03
C MET A 152 -15.14 -27.60 3.05
N PRO A 153 -16.15 -28.47 3.26
CA PRO A 153 -17.25 -28.68 2.32
C PRO A 153 -18.38 -27.63 2.41
N VAL A 154 -19.01 -27.36 1.25
CA VAL A 154 -20.16 -26.44 1.08
C VAL A 154 -21.44 -27.02 1.70
N PRO A 155 -22.25 -26.25 2.46
CA PRO A 155 -23.46 -26.74 3.12
C PRO A 155 -24.67 -26.89 2.17
N ALA A 156 -25.52 -27.89 2.40
CA ALA A 156 -26.82 -28.03 1.72
C ALA A 156 -27.89 -27.11 2.34
N GLN A 157 -28.75 -26.50 1.52
CA GLN A 157 -29.84 -25.61 1.98
C GLN A 157 -31.08 -26.39 2.47
N THR A 158 -31.71 -25.94 3.56
CA THR A 158 -32.99 -26.44 4.07
C THR A 158 -34.15 -25.50 3.68
N ALA A 159 -35.41 -25.99 3.76
CA ALA A 159 -36.60 -25.28 3.26
C ALA A 159 -36.88 -23.92 3.94
N GLY A 160 -36.58 -23.76 5.23
CA GLY A 160 -36.77 -22.50 5.96
C GLY A 160 -35.71 -21.43 5.66
N ALA A 161 -34.52 -21.82 5.21
CA ALA A 161 -33.51 -20.87 4.74
C ALA A 161 -33.89 -20.23 3.38
N ALA A 162 -34.73 -20.90 2.59
CA ALA A 162 -35.13 -20.42 1.27
C ALA A 162 -35.96 -19.13 1.32
N SER A 163 -36.81 -18.93 2.35
CA SER A 163 -37.62 -17.70 2.48
C SER A 163 -36.76 -16.47 2.83
N PHE A 164 -35.81 -16.61 3.77
CA PHE A 164 -34.90 -15.52 4.12
C PHE A 164 -33.96 -15.15 2.98
N ILE A 165 -33.52 -16.13 2.20
CA ILE A 165 -32.71 -15.85 1.00
C ILE A 165 -33.54 -15.05 0.00
N GLN A 166 -34.82 -15.39 -0.22
CA GLN A 166 -35.67 -14.58 -1.08
C GLN A 166 -35.83 -13.14 -0.58
N ASP A 167 -36.03 -12.94 0.73
CA ASP A 167 -36.11 -11.61 1.34
C ASP A 167 -34.81 -10.80 1.15
N ILE A 168 -33.65 -11.46 1.24
CA ILE A 168 -32.34 -10.87 0.95
C ILE A 168 -32.27 -10.45 -0.52
N LEU A 169 -32.64 -11.33 -1.45
CA LEU A 169 -32.63 -11.04 -2.89
C LEU A 169 -33.55 -9.86 -3.23
N ASP A 170 -34.71 -9.77 -2.60
CA ASP A 170 -35.69 -8.69 -2.83
C ASP A 170 -35.23 -7.36 -2.22
N SER A 171 -34.40 -7.41 -1.17
CA SER A 171 -33.82 -6.24 -0.50
C SER A 171 -32.69 -5.57 -1.28
N VAL A 172 -32.11 -6.24 -2.29
CA VAL A 172 -31.08 -5.68 -3.17
C VAL A 172 -31.69 -4.59 -4.06
N ASN A 173 -31.21 -3.37 -3.88
CA ASN A 173 -31.77 -2.15 -4.45
C ASN A 173 -30.80 -1.50 -5.45
N ILE A 174 -31.16 -1.56 -6.73
CA ILE A 174 -30.35 -1.01 -7.82
C ILE A 174 -30.15 0.51 -7.71
N ALA A 175 -31.09 1.26 -7.13
CA ALA A 175 -30.94 2.71 -6.95
C ALA A 175 -29.84 3.04 -5.92
N GLN A 176 -29.67 2.21 -4.89
CA GLN A 176 -28.59 2.39 -3.90
C GLN A 176 -27.23 2.03 -4.49
N ILE A 177 -27.18 0.95 -5.28
CA ILE A 177 -25.98 0.56 -6.04
C ILE A 177 -25.59 1.69 -7.00
N TYR A 178 -26.51 2.19 -7.82
CA TYR A 178 -26.24 3.28 -8.76
C TYR A 178 -25.80 4.56 -8.05
N SER A 179 -26.48 4.99 -6.98
CA SER A 179 -26.04 6.16 -6.20
C SER A 179 -24.61 6.00 -5.67
N THR A 180 -24.21 4.78 -5.31
CA THR A 180 -22.83 4.52 -4.88
C THR A 180 -21.85 4.63 -6.04
N VAL A 181 -22.21 4.12 -7.22
CA VAL A 181 -21.42 4.27 -8.44
C VAL A 181 -21.31 5.74 -8.87
N GLU A 182 -22.40 6.53 -8.83
CA GLU A 182 -22.40 7.95 -9.19
C GLU A 182 -21.38 8.75 -8.38
N HIS A 183 -21.29 8.48 -7.08
CA HIS A 183 -20.30 9.12 -6.22
C HIS A 183 -18.88 8.62 -6.52
N LEU A 184 -18.69 7.30 -6.57
CA LEU A 184 -17.36 6.69 -6.81
C LEU A 184 -16.79 7.07 -8.17
N SER A 185 -17.63 7.25 -9.20
CA SER A 185 -17.21 7.68 -10.54
C SER A 185 -17.03 9.19 -10.67
N GLY A 186 -17.37 9.96 -9.64
CA GLY A 186 -17.32 11.42 -9.66
C GLY A 186 -18.34 12.08 -10.57
N GLU A 187 -19.36 11.33 -11.04
CA GLU A 187 -20.43 11.88 -11.85
C GLU A 187 -21.43 12.68 -11.00
N GLU A 188 -21.59 12.33 -9.72
CA GLU A 188 -22.30 13.13 -8.73
C GLU A 188 -21.41 13.46 -7.53
N PRO A 189 -21.51 14.68 -6.97
CA PRO A 189 -20.82 15.02 -5.73
C PRO A 189 -21.48 14.31 -4.54
N TYR A 190 -20.71 14.12 -3.47
CA TYR A 190 -21.21 13.63 -2.19
C TYR A 190 -20.86 14.61 -1.06
N TRP A 191 -21.60 14.52 0.04
CA TRP A 191 -21.41 15.38 1.20
C TRP A 191 -20.35 14.81 2.14
N ILE A 192 -19.25 15.56 2.34
CA ILE A 192 -18.16 15.20 3.26
C ILE A 192 -17.64 16.46 3.97
N ASN A 193 -17.39 16.37 5.27
CA ASN A 193 -16.86 17.48 6.09
C ASN A 193 -17.62 18.82 5.97
N GLY A 194 -18.94 18.77 5.77
CA GLY A 194 -19.79 19.97 5.73
C GLY A 194 -19.83 20.71 4.38
N GLN A 195 -19.32 20.11 3.31
CA GLN A 195 -19.40 20.64 1.94
C GLN A 195 -19.63 19.52 0.91
N TRP A 196 -20.08 19.89 -0.29
CA TRP A 196 -20.16 18.99 -1.44
C TRP A 196 -18.78 18.85 -2.10
N ASP A 197 -18.37 17.63 -2.40
CA ASP A 197 -17.11 17.32 -3.07
C ASP A 197 -17.28 16.17 -4.08
N SER A 198 -16.35 16.04 -5.02
CA SER A 198 -16.35 15.01 -6.08
C SER A 198 -15.01 14.27 -6.15
N MET A 199 -15.04 13.05 -6.67
CA MET A 199 -13.87 12.18 -6.90
C MET A 199 -13.65 12.05 -8.40
N MET A 200 -12.74 12.84 -8.96
CA MET A 200 -12.50 12.81 -10.42
C MET A 200 -11.74 11.57 -10.86
N THR A 201 -11.01 10.93 -9.94
CA THR A 201 -10.29 9.68 -10.14
C THR A 201 -10.06 9.02 -8.78
N ARG A 202 -9.93 7.69 -8.78
CA ARG A 202 -9.50 6.86 -7.66
C ARG A 202 -8.20 6.12 -7.98
N TYR A 203 -7.43 6.59 -8.95
CA TYR A 203 -6.11 6.04 -9.28
C TYR A 203 -5.20 6.04 -8.06
N SER A 204 -4.53 4.94 -7.74
CA SER A 204 -3.83 4.80 -6.45
C SER A 204 -2.66 5.75 -6.25
N ASN A 205 -2.09 6.31 -7.32
CA ASN A 205 -1.07 7.35 -7.20
C ASN A 205 -1.67 8.78 -7.21
N SER A 206 -2.99 8.90 -7.21
CA SER A 206 -3.69 10.18 -7.07
C SER A 206 -4.07 10.40 -5.61
N PRO A 207 -3.89 11.61 -5.04
CA PRO A 207 -4.35 11.91 -3.69
C PRO A 207 -5.87 11.84 -3.55
N GLN A 208 -6.62 11.78 -4.66
CA GLN A 208 -8.07 11.60 -4.63
C GLN A 208 -8.50 10.19 -4.20
N ILE A 209 -7.62 9.18 -4.22
CA ILE A 209 -7.96 7.84 -3.75
C ILE A 209 -8.40 7.81 -2.28
N PHE A 210 -7.83 8.70 -1.45
CA PHE A 210 -8.23 8.84 -0.05
C PHE A 210 -9.66 9.35 0.13
N LYS A 211 -10.19 10.10 -0.86
CA LYS A 211 -11.61 10.46 -0.86
C LYS A 211 -12.49 9.22 -1.03
N ALA A 212 -12.11 8.29 -1.89
CA ALA A 212 -12.85 7.04 -2.08
C ALA A 212 -12.75 6.15 -0.85
N GLN A 213 -11.57 6.02 -0.28
CA GLN A 213 -11.35 5.33 0.99
C GLN A 213 -12.30 5.87 2.08
N ASN A 214 -12.30 7.19 2.29
CA ASN A 214 -13.12 7.85 3.30
C ASN A 214 -14.62 7.68 3.00
N TYR A 215 -15.02 7.79 1.73
CA TYR A 215 -16.40 7.55 1.32
C TYR A 215 -16.87 6.13 1.68
N ILE A 216 -16.07 5.11 1.36
CA ILE A 216 -16.39 3.70 1.67
C ILE A 216 -16.48 3.50 3.18
N GLN A 217 -15.52 4.05 3.93
CA GLN A 217 -15.51 4.02 5.39
C GLN A 217 -16.80 4.65 5.95
N ASP A 218 -17.13 5.88 5.54
CA ASP A 218 -18.32 6.60 5.99
C ASP A 218 -19.61 5.81 5.71
N ARG A 219 -19.72 5.18 4.52
CA ARG A 219 -20.90 4.37 4.17
C ARG A 219 -21.05 3.17 5.10
N LEU A 220 -19.96 2.45 5.40
CA LEU A 220 -19.97 1.29 6.28
C LEU A 220 -20.24 1.69 7.74
N GLU A 221 -19.64 2.79 8.22
CA GLU A 221 -19.86 3.31 9.58
C GLU A 221 -21.31 3.80 9.78
N GLN A 222 -21.92 4.44 8.77
CA GLN A 222 -23.33 4.82 8.80
C GLN A 222 -24.28 3.62 8.93
N MET A 223 -23.84 2.43 8.52
CA MET A 223 -24.58 1.17 8.69
C MET A 223 -24.31 0.50 10.05
N GLY A 224 -23.49 1.14 10.91
CA GLY A 224 -23.17 0.66 12.25
C GLY A 224 -21.99 -0.32 12.32
N TYR A 225 -21.21 -0.44 11.25
CA TYR A 225 -19.99 -1.25 11.27
C TYR A 225 -18.80 -0.48 11.87
N THR A 226 -17.91 -1.20 12.52
CA THR A 226 -16.54 -0.72 12.77
C THR A 226 -15.71 -1.02 11.53
N VAL A 227 -15.12 0.02 10.95
CA VAL A 227 -14.27 -0.09 9.75
C VAL A 227 -12.80 -0.22 10.18
N GLU A 228 -12.08 -1.08 9.48
CA GLU A 228 -10.65 -1.29 9.61
C GLU A 228 -9.95 -0.85 8.31
N LEU A 229 -8.86 -0.11 8.46
CA LEU A 229 -7.97 0.27 7.36
C LEU A 229 -6.71 -0.60 7.44
N PHE A 230 -6.44 -1.37 6.38
CA PHE A 230 -5.24 -2.19 6.28
C PHE A 230 -4.19 -1.49 5.41
N PRO A 231 -3.14 -0.89 6.00
CA PRO A 231 -2.11 -0.19 5.24
C PRO A 231 -1.20 -1.18 4.50
N PHE A 232 -0.90 -0.92 3.22
CA PHE A 232 -0.04 -1.80 2.42
C PHE A 232 1.03 -1.11 1.57
N ALA A 233 0.90 0.19 1.29
CA ALA A 233 1.91 0.98 0.60
C ALA A 233 2.01 2.37 1.22
N GLY A 234 3.22 2.79 1.62
CA GLY A 234 3.45 4.11 2.21
C GLY A 234 3.50 5.21 1.15
N VAL A 235 3.08 6.42 1.54
CA VAL A 235 3.33 7.64 0.78
C VAL A 235 4.82 8.00 0.84
N LEU A 236 5.34 8.58 -0.25
CA LEU A 236 6.70 9.13 -0.27
C LEU A 236 6.70 10.52 0.36
N PHE A 237 7.57 10.71 1.36
CA PHE A 237 7.76 12.00 2.03
C PHE A 237 9.13 12.56 1.70
N TYR A 238 9.17 13.50 0.76
CA TYR A 238 10.42 13.98 0.16
C TYR A 238 11.19 14.93 1.06
N ASP A 239 10.50 15.74 1.87
CA ASP A 239 11.15 16.75 2.71
C ASP A 239 10.38 17.00 4.00
N ILE A 240 11.09 17.17 5.11
CA ILE A 240 10.55 17.54 6.41
C ILE A 240 11.39 18.68 6.99
N GLN A 241 10.74 19.78 7.35
CA GLN A 241 11.42 20.95 7.92
C GLN A 241 10.55 21.61 8.98
N PHE A 242 11.15 21.98 10.10
CA PHE A 242 10.55 22.77 11.17
C PHE A 242 11.01 24.21 11.12
N ALA A 243 10.15 25.11 11.56
CA ALA A 243 10.45 26.53 11.60
C ALA A 243 11.66 26.81 12.51
N PRO A 244 12.72 27.48 12.01
CA PRO A 244 13.91 27.76 12.80
C PRO A 244 13.58 28.51 14.10
N GLY A 245 13.96 27.93 15.24
CA GLY A 245 13.69 28.49 16.57
C GLY A 245 12.21 28.44 17.02
N GLN A 246 11.33 27.81 16.24
CA GLN A 246 9.90 27.65 16.50
C GLN A 246 9.45 26.21 16.24
N SER A 247 10.14 25.24 16.86
CA SER A 247 9.99 23.78 16.58
C SER A 247 8.61 23.18 16.84
N SER A 248 7.65 23.95 17.35
CA SER A 248 6.24 23.54 17.35
C SER A 248 5.64 23.53 15.94
N TYR A 249 6.17 24.35 15.03
CA TYR A 249 5.68 24.49 13.66
C TYR A 249 6.59 23.76 12.68
N GLY A 250 6.02 22.95 11.81
CA GLY A 250 6.77 22.22 10.78
C GLY A 250 5.89 21.74 9.64
N TRP A 251 6.55 21.41 8.53
CA TRP A 251 5.91 20.97 7.31
C TRP A 251 6.59 19.75 6.72
N LEU A 252 5.77 18.94 6.04
CA LEU A 252 6.17 17.71 5.38
C LEU A 252 5.66 17.77 3.94
N ALA A 253 6.58 17.63 2.99
CA ALA A 253 6.30 17.58 1.55
C ALA A 253 6.22 16.14 1.07
N SER A 254 5.31 15.85 0.15
CA SER A 254 5.01 14.49 -0.33
C SER A 254 4.45 14.49 -1.75
N ASP A 255 4.02 13.32 -2.23
CA ASP A 255 3.27 13.18 -3.47
C ASP A 255 1.95 13.97 -3.42
N GLY A 256 1.95 15.15 -4.03
CA GLY A 256 0.77 15.99 -4.17
C GLY A 256 0.24 16.64 -2.90
N LYS A 257 0.90 16.50 -1.74
CA LYS A 257 0.40 17.06 -0.47
C LYS A 257 1.48 17.77 0.34
N ILE A 258 1.03 18.77 1.10
CA ILE A 258 1.77 19.36 2.21
C ILE A 258 1.00 19.08 3.50
N PHE A 259 1.69 18.50 4.47
CA PHE A 259 1.19 18.37 5.83
C PHE A 259 1.84 19.42 6.72
N GLY A 260 1.08 19.98 7.65
CA GLY A 260 1.60 20.92 8.64
C GLY A 260 1.27 20.49 10.07
N THR A 261 2.21 20.76 10.97
CA THR A 261 2.07 20.61 12.42
C THR A 261 2.27 21.95 13.12
N ALA A 262 1.59 22.14 14.24
CA ALA A 262 1.72 23.29 15.14
C ALA A 262 1.97 22.88 16.60
N ASP A 263 2.30 21.60 16.83
CA ASP A 263 2.54 21.00 18.15
C ASP A 263 3.81 20.14 18.20
N GLY A 264 4.74 20.36 17.27
CA GLY A 264 6.02 19.64 17.23
C GLY A 264 5.89 18.21 16.71
N GLY A 265 4.96 17.98 15.78
CA GLY A 265 4.77 16.71 15.09
C GLY A 265 3.95 15.68 15.86
N GLN A 266 3.26 16.09 16.94
CA GLN A 266 2.31 15.21 17.65
C GLN A 266 1.06 14.99 16.81
N ASN A 267 0.58 16.04 16.14
CA ASN A 267 -0.51 15.98 15.18
C ASN A 267 -0.11 16.69 13.87
N TRP A 268 -0.55 16.10 12.76
CA TRP A 268 -0.36 16.65 11.42
C TRP A 268 -1.70 16.81 10.73
N SER A 269 -1.80 17.81 9.86
CA SER A 269 -3.00 18.10 9.08
C SER A 269 -2.63 18.32 7.62
N VAL A 270 -3.47 17.84 6.69
CA VAL A 270 -3.34 18.18 5.27
C VAL A 270 -3.64 19.67 5.11
N GLN A 271 -2.64 20.45 4.72
CA GLN A 271 -2.78 21.90 4.48
C GLN A 271 -2.91 22.24 2.99
N TYR A 272 -2.44 21.35 2.12
CA TYR A 272 -2.53 21.51 0.67
C TYR A 272 -2.66 20.14 0.00
N THR A 273 -3.48 20.07 -1.05
CA THR A 273 -3.59 18.91 -1.94
C THR A 273 -3.61 19.40 -3.39
N ASN A 274 -2.66 18.91 -4.18
CA ASN A 274 -2.57 19.15 -5.61
C ASN A 274 -3.44 18.12 -6.34
N ALA A 275 -4.60 18.55 -6.85
CA ALA A 275 -5.57 17.66 -7.51
C ALA A 275 -5.02 16.88 -8.71
N GLY A 276 -3.92 17.33 -9.32
CA GLY A 276 -3.24 16.66 -10.45
C GLY A 276 -2.17 15.64 -10.05
N GLY A 277 -1.94 15.39 -8.75
CA GLY A 277 -1.04 14.34 -8.25
C GLY A 277 0.46 14.61 -8.45
N SER A 278 0.87 15.84 -8.76
CA SER A 278 2.30 16.15 -8.93
C SER A 278 3.05 16.24 -7.60
N SER A 279 4.28 15.73 -7.59
CA SER A 279 5.15 15.64 -6.41
C SER A 279 5.54 17.03 -5.90
N ILE A 280 5.59 17.19 -4.58
CA ILE A 280 6.15 18.37 -3.91
C ILE A 280 7.45 17.90 -3.27
N TRP A 281 8.58 18.37 -3.82
CA TRP A 281 9.90 17.82 -3.54
C TRP A 281 10.58 18.44 -2.34
N SER A 282 10.35 19.73 -2.07
CA SER A 282 11.00 20.43 -0.97
C SER A 282 10.09 21.51 -0.37
N VAL A 283 10.25 21.72 0.94
CA VAL A 283 9.58 22.77 1.72
C VAL A 283 10.61 23.50 2.58
N PHE A 284 10.53 24.82 2.62
CA PHE A 284 11.41 25.66 3.44
C PHE A 284 10.59 26.62 4.30
N PRO A 285 10.54 26.41 5.62
CA PRO A 285 9.96 27.35 6.56
C PRO A 285 10.96 28.44 6.95
N LEU A 286 10.51 29.69 6.86
CA LEU A 286 11.26 30.82 7.41
C LEU A 286 10.91 31.08 8.88
N ASP A 287 9.63 30.86 9.22
CA ASP A 287 9.08 30.92 10.58
C ASP A 287 7.80 30.06 10.65
N GLY A 288 7.12 30.03 11.80
CA GLY A 288 5.91 29.24 12.04
C GLY A 288 4.68 29.69 11.24
N GLN A 289 4.77 30.75 10.44
CA GLN A 289 3.69 31.27 9.60
C GLN A 289 4.05 31.32 8.11
N THR A 290 5.33 31.48 7.78
CA THR A 290 5.79 31.73 6.41
C THR A 290 6.69 30.59 5.95
N ALA A 291 6.28 29.91 4.88
CA ALA A 291 7.05 28.85 4.24
C ALA A 291 6.80 28.84 2.72
N TRP A 292 7.75 28.25 2.00
CA TRP A 292 7.67 28.01 0.55
C TRP A 292 7.83 26.53 0.25
N ALA A 293 7.17 26.03 -0.78
CA ALA A 293 7.33 24.67 -1.25
C ALA A 293 7.40 24.61 -2.77
N VAL A 294 8.13 23.63 -3.30
CA VAL A 294 8.38 23.49 -4.73
C VAL A 294 8.16 22.07 -5.21
N GLY A 295 7.80 21.90 -6.49
CA GLY A 295 7.40 20.60 -7.01
C GLY A 295 7.55 20.43 -8.52
N ASP A 296 6.93 19.38 -9.06
CA ASP A 296 6.93 19.13 -10.51
C ASP A 296 6.27 20.26 -11.30
N GLY A 297 6.57 20.31 -12.61
CA GLY A 297 5.90 21.22 -13.54
C GLY A 297 6.09 22.71 -13.24
N GLY A 298 7.13 23.09 -12.49
CA GLY A 298 7.37 24.47 -12.09
C GLY A 298 6.53 24.93 -10.90
N LEU A 299 5.95 24.02 -10.13
CA LEU A 299 5.10 24.35 -8.99
C LEU A 299 5.89 25.14 -7.92
N ILE A 300 5.37 26.30 -7.55
CA ILE A 300 5.86 27.11 -6.42
C ILE A 300 4.65 27.46 -5.56
N LEU A 301 4.72 27.16 -4.27
CA LEU A 301 3.70 27.44 -3.28
C LEU A 301 4.26 28.31 -2.17
N LYS A 302 3.43 29.16 -1.58
CA LYS A 302 3.76 29.96 -0.40
C LYS A 302 2.62 29.92 0.61
N THR A 303 2.94 29.81 1.88
CA THR A 303 2.04 30.17 3.00
C THR A 303 2.55 31.42 3.70
N SER A 304 1.64 32.18 4.32
CA SER A 304 1.97 33.38 5.12
C SER A 304 1.20 33.43 6.44
N ASN A 305 0.47 32.36 6.75
CA ASN A 305 -0.28 32.16 8.00
C ASN A 305 -0.06 30.76 8.59
N GLY A 306 0.83 29.96 7.98
CA GLY A 306 1.17 28.61 8.39
C GLY A 306 0.08 27.56 8.19
N ALA A 307 -1.02 27.88 7.50
CA ALA A 307 -2.18 27.00 7.37
C ALA A 307 -2.69 26.87 5.92
N THR A 308 -2.66 27.94 5.14
CA THR A 308 -3.14 27.94 3.75
C THR A 308 -2.03 28.27 2.77
N TRP A 309 -2.01 27.54 1.65
CA TRP A 309 -0.99 27.64 0.62
C TRP A 309 -1.55 28.28 -0.65
N GLN A 310 -0.75 29.12 -1.29
CA GLN A 310 -1.10 29.83 -2.52
C GLN A 310 -0.04 29.59 -3.58
N THR A 311 -0.47 29.30 -4.81
CA THR A 311 0.43 29.12 -5.95
C THR A 311 1.03 30.44 -6.40
N GLN A 312 2.34 30.44 -6.67
CA GLN A 312 3.07 31.56 -7.26
C GLN A 312 3.39 31.30 -8.74
N SER A 313 3.51 32.37 -9.52
CA SER A 313 3.92 32.26 -10.92
C SER A 313 5.38 31.84 -11.03
N SER A 314 5.63 30.77 -11.79
CA SER A 314 6.99 30.30 -12.13
C SER A 314 7.36 30.68 -13.57
N PRO A 315 8.59 31.15 -13.82
CA PRO A 315 9.11 31.35 -15.18
C PRO A 315 9.55 30.04 -15.86
N SER A 316 9.51 28.90 -15.15
CA SER A 316 9.93 27.59 -15.65
C SER A 316 8.81 26.56 -15.50
N GLY A 317 8.66 25.66 -16.46
CA GLY A 317 7.79 24.48 -16.38
C GLY A 317 8.52 23.18 -16.02
N ASN A 318 9.80 23.27 -15.64
CA ASN A 318 10.62 22.11 -15.24
C ASN A 318 10.38 21.74 -13.77
N PHE A 319 10.86 20.56 -13.35
CA PHE A 319 10.76 20.15 -11.95
C PHE A 319 11.65 21.03 -11.08
N LEU A 320 11.11 21.48 -9.95
CA LEU A 320 11.82 22.26 -8.94
C LEU A 320 12.00 21.37 -7.72
N LEU A 321 13.25 21.23 -7.26
CA LEU A 321 13.67 20.16 -6.35
C LEU A 321 14.21 20.65 -5.01
N GLY A 322 14.77 21.86 -4.95
CA GLY A 322 15.27 22.46 -3.72
C GLY A 322 14.87 23.92 -3.62
N VAL A 323 14.50 24.37 -2.41
CA VAL A 323 14.13 25.76 -2.13
C VAL A 323 14.82 26.24 -0.86
N TYR A 324 15.32 27.48 -0.87
CA TYR A 324 16.01 28.06 0.27
C TYR A 324 15.74 29.56 0.39
N PHE A 325 15.40 30.02 1.59
CA PHE A 325 15.19 31.44 1.90
C PHE A 325 16.11 31.91 3.03
N ARG A 326 16.56 33.16 2.92
CA ARG A 326 17.39 33.82 3.94
C ARG A 326 16.61 34.85 4.75
N THR A 327 15.67 35.50 4.08
CA THR A 327 14.82 36.56 4.63
C THR A 327 13.42 36.42 4.02
N PRO A 328 12.41 37.17 4.51
CA PRO A 328 11.08 37.14 3.91
C PRO A 328 11.06 37.51 2.42
N ASP A 329 12.07 38.24 1.95
CA ASP A 329 12.14 38.76 0.59
C ASP A 329 13.14 38.02 -0.31
N LEU A 330 14.19 37.42 0.24
CA LEU A 330 15.32 36.87 -0.51
C LEU A 330 15.37 35.34 -0.46
N GLY A 331 15.22 34.70 -1.62
CA GLY A 331 15.23 33.25 -1.76
C GLY A 331 15.60 32.74 -3.15
N TRP A 332 15.90 31.45 -3.21
CA TRP A 332 16.35 30.75 -4.41
C TRP A 332 15.70 29.37 -4.52
N ILE A 333 15.59 28.88 -5.75
CA ILE A 333 15.08 27.53 -6.08
C ILE A 333 16.02 26.90 -7.10
N CYS A 334 16.27 25.60 -6.99
CA CYS A 334 16.97 24.81 -8.01
C CYS A 334 16.10 23.68 -8.57
N GLY A 335 16.49 23.11 -9.71
CA GLY A 335 15.78 21.97 -10.26
C GLY A 335 16.36 21.38 -11.55
N ASP A 336 15.47 20.82 -12.35
CA ASP A 336 15.78 20.11 -13.59
C ASP A 336 16.45 21.00 -14.63
N PHE A 337 17.29 20.38 -15.46
CA PHE A 337 18.03 21.04 -16.53
C PHE A 337 18.88 22.23 -16.06
N GLY A 338 19.37 22.18 -14.82
CA GLY A 338 20.21 23.23 -14.24
C GLY A 338 19.45 24.53 -13.94
N VAL A 339 18.12 24.48 -13.80
CA VAL A 339 17.31 25.64 -13.44
C VAL A 339 17.74 26.20 -12.09
N ILE A 340 17.96 27.52 -12.03
CA ILE A 340 18.03 28.31 -10.81
C ILE A 340 17.06 29.49 -10.93
N LEU A 341 16.19 29.66 -9.94
CA LEU A 341 15.32 30.82 -9.80
C LEU A 341 15.76 31.66 -8.60
N LYS A 342 15.57 32.97 -8.68
CA LYS A 342 15.82 33.92 -7.58
C LYS A 342 14.65 34.88 -7.42
N THR A 343 14.31 35.18 -6.17
CA THR A 343 13.39 36.25 -5.78
C THR A 343 14.07 37.24 -4.83
N THR A 344 13.60 38.49 -4.86
CA THR A 344 13.99 39.57 -3.93
C THR A 344 12.76 40.30 -3.36
N ASN A 345 11.59 39.67 -3.46
CA ASN A 345 10.30 40.17 -2.98
C ASN A 345 9.39 39.02 -2.49
N GLY A 346 10.00 37.98 -1.91
CA GLY A 346 9.28 36.92 -1.21
C GLY A 346 8.46 36.01 -2.12
N GLY A 347 8.87 35.90 -3.38
CA GLY A 347 8.24 35.07 -4.41
C GLY A 347 7.09 35.76 -5.15
N ALA A 348 6.84 37.06 -4.94
CA ALA A 348 5.89 37.79 -5.77
C ALA A 348 6.31 37.79 -7.25
N THR A 349 7.62 37.80 -7.50
CA THR A 349 8.20 37.52 -8.82
C THR A 349 9.46 36.66 -8.70
N TRP A 350 9.65 35.75 -9.65
CA TRP A 350 10.82 34.90 -9.77
C TRP A 350 11.57 35.18 -11.08
N SER A 351 12.90 35.25 -11.01
CA SER A 351 13.77 35.44 -12.17
C SER A 351 14.66 34.21 -12.36
N GLN A 352 14.63 33.60 -13.55
CA GLN A 352 15.53 32.50 -13.89
C GLN A 352 16.94 33.04 -14.16
N LYS A 353 17.95 32.32 -13.66
CA LYS A 353 19.37 32.68 -13.77
C LYS A 353 20.09 31.67 -14.63
N SER A 354 21.04 32.16 -15.43
CA SER A 354 21.88 31.31 -16.27
C SER A 354 22.86 30.51 -15.42
N THR A 355 22.98 29.22 -15.72
CA THR A 355 23.90 28.30 -15.05
C THR A 355 24.88 27.67 -16.04
N PRO A 356 26.05 27.22 -15.57
CA PRO A 356 27.06 26.57 -16.42
C PRO A 356 26.80 25.07 -16.63
N THR A 357 25.62 24.56 -16.28
CA THR A 357 25.28 23.14 -16.36
C THR A 357 23.83 22.94 -16.78
N SER A 358 23.55 21.84 -17.45
CA SER A 358 22.20 21.34 -17.73
C SER A 358 21.85 20.09 -16.90
N ASN A 359 22.68 19.73 -15.93
CA ASN A 359 22.39 18.63 -15.01
C ASN A 359 21.26 19.03 -14.05
N ARG A 360 20.42 18.06 -13.68
CA ARG A 360 19.44 18.19 -12.60
C ARG A 360 20.16 18.59 -11.30
N LEU A 361 19.70 19.66 -10.66
CA LEU A 361 20.17 20.12 -9.36
C LEU A 361 19.14 19.71 -8.30
N TYR A 362 19.57 18.95 -7.30
CA TYR A 362 18.70 18.37 -6.27
C TYR A 362 18.53 19.31 -5.07
N ASP A 363 19.59 20.01 -4.68
CA ASP A 363 19.58 20.86 -3.49
C ASP A 363 20.41 22.14 -3.67
N ILE A 364 20.05 23.18 -2.91
CA ILE A 364 20.61 24.53 -2.95
C ILE A 364 20.71 25.12 -1.54
N TYR A 365 21.88 25.69 -1.21
CA TYR A 365 22.13 26.28 0.10
C TYR A 365 22.84 27.62 -0.02
N PHE A 366 22.47 28.59 0.83
CA PHE A 366 23.13 29.90 0.94
C PHE A 366 23.65 30.19 2.35
N ALA A 367 24.98 30.27 2.47
CA ALA A 367 25.68 30.61 3.71
C ALA A 367 25.68 32.12 4.00
N SER A 368 25.47 32.96 2.97
CA SER A 368 25.25 34.39 3.10
C SER A 368 24.30 34.90 2.01
N ASP A 369 23.95 36.18 2.02
CA ASP A 369 23.11 36.78 0.98
C ASP A 369 23.81 36.81 -0.40
N THR A 370 25.13 36.59 -0.44
CA THR A 370 25.93 36.60 -1.67
C THR A 370 26.56 35.26 -2.02
N GLU A 371 26.77 34.36 -1.06
CA GLU A 371 27.48 33.09 -1.27
C GLU A 371 26.54 31.89 -1.13
N GLY A 372 26.46 31.10 -2.20
CA GLY A 372 25.59 29.93 -2.26
C GLY A 372 26.11 28.84 -3.21
N TRP A 373 25.59 27.63 -3.03
CA TRP A 373 25.98 26.42 -3.76
C TRP A 373 24.73 25.63 -4.15
N ALA A 374 24.80 24.95 -5.29
CA ALA A 374 23.81 23.94 -5.67
C ALA A 374 24.51 22.68 -6.16
N VAL A 375 23.95 21.51 -5.83
CA VAL A 375 24.52 20.20 -6.14
C VAL A 375 23.55 19.33 -6.94
N GLY A 376 24.07 18.37 -7.69
CA GLY A 376 23.24 17.68 -8.66
C GLY A 376 23.78 16.38 -9.26
N ARG A 377 23.07 15.94 -10.30
CA ARG A 377 23.40 14.75 -11.10
C ARG A 377 24.81 14.84 -11.68
N SER A 378 25.46 13.68 -11.78
CA SER A 378 26.81 13.53 -12.35
C SER A 378 27.88 14.38 -11.64
N GLY A 379 27.78 14.52 -10.32
CA GLY A 379 28.73 15.29 -9.50
C GLY A 379 28.68 16.79 -9.74
N ALA A 380 27.58 17.32 -10.27
CA ALA A 380 27.43 18.76 -10.50
C ALA A 380 27.53 19.51 -9.17
N ILE A 381 28.45 20.50 -9.11
CA ILE A 381 28.54 21.47 -8.03
C ILE A 381 28.74 22.85 -8.67
N ILE A 382 27.81 23.77 -8.42
CA ILE A 382 27.91 25.16 -8.88
C ILE A 382 27.93 26.10 -7.69
N ARG A 383 28.64 27.22 -7.82
CA ARG A 383 28.79 28.25 -6.78
C ARG A 383 28.47 29.65 -7.32
N THR A 384 27.88 30.47 -6.47
CA THR A 384 27.75 31.92 -6.66
C THR A 384 28.45 32.68 -5.52
N THR A 385 28.92 33.89 -5.83
CA THR A 385 29.49 34.85 -4.87
C THR A 385 28.85 36.25 -4.98
N ASN A 386 27.75 36.35 -5.75
CA ASN A 386 26.99 37.59 -5.96
C ASN A 386 25.47 37.38 -5.79
N GLY A 387 25.08 36.43 -4.96
CA GLY A 387 23.69 36.20 -4.58
C GLY A 387 22.88 35.52 -5.69
N GLY A 388 23.53 34.69 -6.51
CA GLY A 388 22.89 33.92 -7.58
C GLY A 388 22.67 34.71 -8.87
N GLU A 389 23.26 35.89 -9.04
CA GLU A 389 23.22 36.61 -10.33
C GLU A 389 24.05 35.89 -11.40
N THR A 390 25.21 35.35 -11.01
CA THR A 390 26.02 34.46 -11.86
C THR A 390 26.49 33.23 -11.09
N TRP A 391 26.63 32.12 -11.81
CA TRP A 391 27.04 30.82 -11.27
C TRP A 391 28.27 30.29 -12.01
N THR A 392 29.15 29.60 -11.28
CA THR A 392 30.37 28.99 -11.82
C THR A 392 30.46 27.54 -11.39
N SER A 393 30.87 26.65 -12.30
CA SER A 393 31.10 25.24 -11.96
C SER A 393 32.32 25.15 -11.05
N GLN A 394 32.21 24.36 -9.98
CA GLN A 394 33.36 23.94 -9.18
C GLN A 394 33.90 22.62 -9.73
N GLN A 395 35.20 22.37 -9.57
CA GLN A 395 35.73 21.04 -9.83
C GLN A 395 35.26 20.10 -8.72
N GLY A 396 34.26 19.29 -9.03
CA GLY A 396 33.71 18.29 -8.11
C GLY A 396 34.73 17.18 -7.84
N GLY A 397 34.79 16.71 -6.60
CA GLY A 397 35.64 15.59 -6.20
C GLY A 397 35.09 14.22 -6.61
N THR A 398 34.02 14.16 -7.41
CA THR A 398 33.31 12.93 -7.78
C THR A 398 32.52 13.10 -9.07
N ALA A 399 32.21 11.98 -9.74
CA ALA A 399 31.20 11.90 -10.81
C ALA A 399 29.85 11.33 -10.31
N SER A 400 29.78 10.86 -9.06
CA SER A 400 28.55 10.35 -8.44
C SER A 400 27.52 11.47 -8.26
N ARG A 401 26.23 11.12 -8.28
CA ARG A 401 25.13 12.08 -8.02
C ARG A 401 25.24 12.61 -6.58
N LEU A 402 24.99 13.90 -6.41
CA LEU A 402 24.95 14.57 -5.11
C LEU A 402 23.53 15.05 -4.85
N TYR A 403 22.98 14.73 -3.68
CA TYR A 403 21.60 14.98 -3.30
C TYR A 403 21.45 16.15 -2.33
N GLY A 404 22.28 16.23 -1.29
CA GLY A 404 22.22 17.28 -0.27
C GLY A 404 23.50 18.10 -0.18
N VAL A 405 23.38 19.38 0.19
CA VAL A 405 24.48 20.31 0.43
C VAL A 405 24.22 21.21 1.64
N HIS A 406 25.19 21.27 2.55
CA HIS A 406 25.10 22.13 3.73
C HIS A 406 26.43 22.83 4.02
N PHE A 407 26.38 24.11 4.39
CA PHE A 407 27.56 24.89 4.78
C PHE A 407 27.43 25.47 6.18
N LEU A 408 28.44 25.16 7.02
CA LEU A 408 28.62 25.72 8.37
C LEU A 408 29.11 27.17 8.33
N THR A 409 29.94 27.48 7.33
CA THR A 409 30.46 28.81 7.01
C THR A 409 30.64 28.90 5.50
N PRO A 410 30.83 30.08 4.90
CA PRO A 410 31.10 30.16 3.46
C PRO A 410 32.36 29.43 2.98
N THR A 411 33.22 28.96 3.90
CA THR A 411 34.41 28.18 3.58
C THR A 411 34.31 26.70 3.94
N ASN A 412 33.50 26.32 4.93
CA ASN A 412 33.38 24.94 5.40
C ASN A 412 32.00 24.36 5.08
N GLY A 413 31.96 23.33 4.25
CA GLY A 413 30.70 22.72 3.81
C GLY A 413 30.85 21.28 3.33
N PHE A 414 29.69 20.64 3.16
CA PHE A 414 29.53 19.23 2.84
C PHE A 414 28.58 19.06 1.67
N ALA A 415 28.84 18.04 0.85
CA ALA A 415 27.90 17.57 -0.15
C ALA A 415 27.82 16.04 -0.06
N VAL A 416 26.61 15.50 -0.01
CA VAL A 416 26.36 14.07 0.17
C VAL A 416 25.64 13.49 -1.02
N GLY A 417 25.79 12.19 -1.26
CA GLY A 417 25.18 11.59 -2.43
C GLY A 417 25.34 10.09 -2.56
N TRP A 418 25.15 9.65 -3.81
CA TRP A 418 25.21 8.27 -4.27
C TRP A 418 26.56 7.61 -3.95
N ASP A 419 26.61 6.28 -3.81
CA ASP A 419 27.81 5.47 -3.48
C ASP A 419 28.50 5.87 -2.16
N GLY A 420 27.74 6.24 -1.12
CA GLY A 420 28.33 6.67 0.14
C GLY A 420 29.19 7.92 0.03
N ARG A 421 28.96 8.76 -0.98
CA ARG A 421 29.82 9.93 -1.19
C ARG A 421 29.47 11.00 -0.18
N VAL A 422 30.45 11.33 0.65
CA VAL A 422 30.46 12.52 1.50
C VAL A 422 31.69 13.34 1.09
N LEU A 423 31.45 14.49 0.48
CA LEU A 423 32.48 15.46 0.12
C LEU A 423 32.53 16.55 1.18
N ARG A 424 33.74 17.03 1.43
CA ARG A 424 33.99 18.19 2.30
C ARG A 424 34.80 19.24 1.55
N THR A 425 34.51 20.50 1.82
CA THR A 425 35.35 21.63 1.44
C THR A 425 35.70 22.47 2.68
N THR A 426 36.89 23.07 2.68
CA THR A 426 37.33 24.05 3.69
C THR A 426 37.76 25.38 3.06
N ASN A 427 37.47 25.57 1.78
CA ASN A 427 37.81 26.76 1.00
C ASN A 427 36.64 27.25 0.12
N GLY A 428 35.40 26.92 0.50
CA GLY A 428 34.19 27.40 -0.18
C GLY A 428 33.94 26.73 -1.53
N GLY A 429 34.39 25.49 -1.69
CA GLY A 429 34.17 24.68 -2.88
C GLY A 429 35.24 24.81 -3.96
N SER A 430 36.27 25.65 -3.77
CA SER A 430 37.40 25.71 -4.71
C SER A 430 38.08 24.36 -4.85
N ASN A 431 38.10 23.56 -3.78
CA ASN A 431 38.39 22.13 -3.82
C ASN A 431 37.39 21.35 -2.95
N TRP A 432 37.04 20.15 -3.39
CA TRP A 432 36.24 19.19 -2.65
C TRP A 432 37.03 17.88 -2.45
N SER A 433 37.07 17.38 -1.22
CA SER A 433 37.73 16.13 -0.88
C SER A 433 36.71 15.11 -0.39
N ALA A 434 36.77 13.89 -0.93
CA ALA A 434 35.98 12.77 -0.43
C ALA A 434 36.44 12.35 0.98
N MET A 435 35.48 12.12 1.86
CA MET A 435 35.70 11.66 3.21
C MET A 435 35.63 10.12 3.29
N SER A 436 36.41 9.54 4.19
CA SER A 436 36.24 8.15 4.61
C SER A 436 35.18 8.10 5.72
N ILE A 437 34.14 7.30 5.51
CA ILE A 437 32.99 7.17 6.39
C ILE A 437 32.74 5.68 6.72
N PRO A 438 32.04 5.37 7.82
CA PRO A 438 31.88 3.99 8.29
C PRO A 438 30.79 3.18 7.56
N LEU A 439 30.00 3.81 6.68
CA LEU A 439 28.93 3.19 5.91
C LEU A 439 29.16 3.45 4.42
N ASN A 440 28.79 2.50 3.55
CA ASN A 440 28.88 2.64 2.10
C ASN A 440 27.47 2.57 1.47
N GLU A 441 26.59 3.46 1.92
CA GLU A 441 25.16 3.52 1.55
C GLU A 441 24.84 4.82 0.82
N TYR A 442 23.73 4.93 0.09
CA TYR A 442 23.36 6.19 -0.55
C TYR A 442 22.90 7.22 0.47
N PHE A 443 23.39 8.46 0.38
CA PHE A 443 22.95 9.55 1.25
C PHE A 443 22.14 10.58 0.47
N TYR A 444 21.02 10.99 1.04
CA TYR A 444 20.08 11.92 0.42
C TYR A 444 20.22 13.33 1.01
N ASP A 445 20.47 13.44 2.31
CA ASP A 445 20.45 14.74 2.97
C ASP A 445 21.48 14.85 4.11
N VAL A 446 21.89 16.09 4.39
CA VAL A 446 22.86 16.48 5.41
C VAL A 446 22.41 17.76 6.10
N ASP A 447 22.32 17.73 7.42
CA ASP A 447 21.96 18.89 8.22
C ASP A 447 22.87 19.08 9.43
N PHE A 448 22.99 20.32 9.88
CA PHE A 448 23.77 20.71 11.05
C PHE A 448 22.98 21.65 11.94
N LEU A 449 22.90 21.27 13.22
CA LEU A 449 22.39 22.14 14.28
C LEU A 449 23.35 23.30 14.56
N ASP A 450 24.65 23.02 14.55
CA ASP A 450 25.69 23.99 14.88
C ASP A 450 27.04 23.62 14.23
N GLN A 451 28.11 24.36 14.55
CA GLN A 451 29.45 24.14 14.00
C GLN A 451 30.07 22.77 14.32
N ASN A 452 29.50 22.02 15.28
CA ASN A 452 30.01 20.75 15.77
C ASN A 452 29.05 19.59 15.46
N ASN A 453 27.74 19.79 15.64
CA ASN A 453 26.75 18.73 15.62
C ASN A 453 26.01 18.69 14.28
N GLY A 454 26.11 17.56 13.59
CA GLY A 454 25.43 17.34 12.32
C GLY A 454 25.14 15.88 12.05
N MET A 455 24.24 15.64 11.10
CA MET A 455 23.76 14.32 10.72
C MET A 455 23.60 14.18 9.22
N ILE A 456 23.72 12.94 8.73
CA ILE A 456 23.49 12.56 7.34
C ILE A 456 22.52 11.37 7.35
N VAL A 457 21.53 11.37 6.46
CA VAL A 457 20.56 10.26 6.31
C VAL A 457 20.52 9.73 4.88
N GLY A 458 20.03 8.50 4.73
CA GLY A 458 20.19 7.76 3.50
C GLY A 458 19.33 6.50 3.35
N TRP A 459 19.69 5.75 2.31
CA TRP A 459 19.09 4.48 1.90
C TRP A 459 19.11 3.43 3.02
N GLY A 460 18.06 2.62 3.09
CA GLY A 460 17.89 1.57 4.09
C GLY A 460 17.89 2.08 5.54
N GLY A 461 17.60 3.37 5.74
CA GLY A 461 17.62 4.05 7.04
C GLY A 461 19.03 4.34 7.55
N ALA A 462 20.02 4.38 6.67
CA ALA A 462 21.40 4.72 7.01
C ALA A 462 21.45 6.11 7.66
N CYS A 463 22.19 6.21 8.77
CA CYS A 463 22.35 7.46 9.49
C CYS A 463 23.79 7.60 10.00
N LEU A 464 24.38 8.77 9.76
CA LEU A 464 25.68 9.16 10.31
C LEU A 464 25.51 10.38 11.21
N LYS A 465 26.34 10.49 12.24
CA LYS A 465 26.42 11.64 13.14
C LYS A 465 27.85 12.13 13.25
N THR A 466 28.01 13.44 13.40
CA THR A 466 29.24 14.11 13.82
C THR A 466 28.99 14.98 15.05
N THR A 467 30.03 15.16 15.86
CA THR A 467 30.07 16.05 17.04
C THR A 467 31.29 16.98 17.01
N ASN A 468 31.97 17.06 15.87
CA ASN A 468 33.17 17.88 15.66
C ASN A 468 33.20 18.53 14.26
N GLY A 469 32.03 18.90 13.76
CA GLY A 469 31.88 19.69 12.54
C GLY A 469 32.27 18.92 11.29
N GLY A 470 31.96 17.62 11.27
CA GLY A 470 32.27 16.70 10.17
C GLY A 470 33.76 16.46 9.98
N SER A 471 34.57 16.56 11.04
CA SER A 471 35.95 16.08 10.99
C SER A 471 36.03 14.56 11.02
N ASN A 472 35.10 13.92 11.73
CA ASN A 472 34.78 12.49 11.59
C ASN A 472 33.26 12.26 11.64
N TRP A 473 32.86 11.09 11.14
CA TRP A 473 31.48 10.62 11.14
C TRP A 473 31.44 9.22 11.77
N SER A 474 30.43 8.98 12.61
CA SER A 474 30.11 7.67 13.17
C SER A 474 28.71 7.25 12.74
N ALA A 475 28.48 5.96 12.54
CA ALA A 475 27.11 5.46 12.37
C ALA A 475 26.26 5.84 13.60
N ALA A 476 25.06 6.34 13.34
CA ALA A 476 24.01 6.52 14.34
C ALA A 476 23.04 5.31 14.29
N GLY A 477 21.89 5.39 14.95
CA GLY A 477 20.85 4.37 14.83
C GLY A 477 20.37 4.18 13.39
N ASN A 478 19.46 3.23 13.15
CA ASN A 478 18.87 3.00 11.83
C ASN A 478 17.43 3.50 11.81
N ILE A 479 17.05 4.27 10.78
CA ILE A 479 15.73 4.90 10.65
C ILE A 479 14.71 3.85 10.17
N LEU A 480 14.40 2.91 11.04
CA LEU A 480 13.34 1.90 10.85
C LEU A 480 13.48 1.08 9.55
N GLN A 481 14.71 0.93 9.03
CA GLN A 481 15.07 0.22 7.80
C GLN A 481 14.45 0.79 6.52
N GLY A 482 13.85 1.98 6.57
CA GLY A 482 13.27 2.66 5.41
C GLY A 482 14.19 3.75 4.88
N ASP A 483 14.13 4.01 3.57
CA ASP A 483 14.89 5.09 2.95
C ASP A 483 14.49 6.44 3.56
N ALA A 484 15.47 7.20 4.04
CA ALA A 484 15.27 8.54 4.59
C ALA A 484 15.80 9.58 3.59
N TYR A 485 14.89 10.37 3.02
CA TYR A 485 15.16 11.37 1.99
C TYR A 485 15.55 12.74 2.55
N SER A 486 15.06 13.09 3.74
CA SER A 486 15.29 14.40 4.38
C SER A 486 15.42 14.24 5.90
N LEU A 487 16.21 15.12 6.53
CA LEU A 487 16.28 15.29 7.97
C LEU A 487 16.19 16.75 8.38
N ASP A 488 15.78 16.98 9.63
CA ASP A 488 15.87 18.30 10.26
C ASP A 488 16.31 18.16 11.73
N MET A 489 17.39 18.85 12.10
CA MET A 489 17.92 18.89 13.45
C MET A 489 17.38 20.10 14.23
N LEU A 490 16.35 19.86 15.04
CA LEU A 490 15.64 20.91 15.79
C LEU A 490 16.46 21.40 16.98
N ASP A 491 17.12 20.48 17.68
CA ASP A 491 18.00 20.75 18.81
C ASP A 491 19.03 19.62 19.00
N ALA A 492 19.83 19.69 20.08
CA ALA A 492 20.90 18.72 20.33
C ALA A 492 20.41 17.28 20.47
N ASN A 493 19.14 17.07 20.79
CA ASN A 493 18.51 15.77 21.03
C ASN A 493 17.44 15.44 19.99
N THR A 494 16.66 16.44 19.57
CA THR A 494 15.48 16.26 18.73
C THR A 494 15.83 16.35 17.25
N VAL A 495 15.59 15.26 16.52
CA VAL A 495 15.81 15.17 15.07
C VAL A 495 14.59 14.52 14.42
N TRP A 496 14.16 15.06 13.29
CA TRP A 496 13.13 14.45 12.45
C TRP A 496 13.74 13.95 11.15
N ALA A 497 13.13 12.89 10.59
CA ALA A 497 13.47 12.36 9.29
C ALA A 497 12.22 11.92 8.54
N SER A 498 12.24 12.06 7.22
CA SER A 498 11.17 11.62 6.33
C SER A 498 11.71 10.86 5.12
N GLY A 499 10.88 10.02 4.51
CA GLY A 499 11.23 9.28 3.30
C GLY A 499 10.15 8.30 2.85
N GLU A 500 10.53 7.15 2.29
CA GLU A 500 9.58 6.15 1.78
C GLU A 500 8.89 5.42 2.93
N GLY A 501 7.64 5.78 3.23
CA GLY A 501 6.92 5.23 4.40
C GLY A 501 7.60 5.56 5.73
N VAL A 502 8.52 6.53 5.75
CA VAL A 502 9.25 6.99 6.92
C VAL A 502 8.79 8.40 7.25
N VAL A 503 8.25 8.55 8.45
CA VAL A 503 8.21 9.82 9.19
C VAL A 503 8.58 9.44 10.61
N ALA A 504 9.74 9.86 11.07
CA ALA A 504 10.31 9.40 12.34
C ALA A 504 10.96 10.54 13.10
N SER A 505 10.91 10.45 14.42
CA SER A 505 11.61 11.37 15.32
C SER A 505 12.58 10.62 16.23
N SER A 506 13.65 11.31 16.60
CA SER A 506 14.61 10.88 17.59
C SER A 506 14.70 11.94 18.67
N SER A 507 14.75 11.51 19.94
CA SER A 507 14.95 12.37 21.11
C SER A 507 16.33 12.14 21.76
N ASN A 508 17.23 11.46 21.06
CA ASN A 508 18.58 11.14 21.53
C ASN A 508 19.63 11.27 20.39
N SER A 509 19.46 12.31 19.58
CA SER A 509 20.34 12.69 18.48
C SER A 509 20.56 11.57 17.46
N GLY A 510 19.49 10.89 17.05
CA GLY A 510 19.52 9.83 16.03
C GLY A 510 19.98 8.46 16.52
N SER A 511 20.19 8.26 17.83
CA SER A 511 20.63 6.95 18.36
C SER A 511 19.49 5.92 18.40
N ALA A 512 18.24 6.39 18.53
CA ALA A 512 17.02 5.60 18.42
C ALA A 512 15.91 6.44 17.78
N TRP A 513 15.04 5.77 17.02
CA TRP A 513 13.98 6.41 16.23
C TRP A 513 12.62 5.85 16.60
N GLN A 514 11.62 6.72 16.62
CA GLN A 514 10.21 6.39 16.82
C GLN A 514 9.44 6.80 15.57
N SER A 515 8.59 5.90 15.05
CA SER A 515 7.71 6.25 13.94
C SER A 515 6.63 7.23 14.41
N ALA A 516 6.41 8.26 13.61
CA ALA A 516 5.30 9.20 13.72
C ALA A 516 4.33 9.06 12.53
N LEU A 517 4.50 8.03 11.69
CA LEU A 517 3.70 7.83 10.47
C LEU A 517 2.20 7.73 10.75
N SER A 518 1.82 7.13 11.89
CA SER A 518 0.42 7.03 12.33
C SER A 518 -0.23 8.37 12.66
N ASN A 519 0.57 9.42 12.90
CA ASN A 519 0.09 10.76 13.19
C ASN A 519 -0.12 11.57 11.90
N ILE A 520 0.32 11.04 10.76
CA ILE A 520 0.17 11.65 9.45
C ILE A 520 -1.13 11.12 8.83
N PRO A 521 -2.13 11.98 8.57
CA PRO A 521 -3.32 11.55 7.85
C PRO A 521 -2.93 11.11 6.42
N GLU A 522 -3.62 10.11 5.87
CA GLU A 522 -3.41 9.71 4.46
C GLU A 522 -1.97 9.27 4.14
N SER A 523 -1.27 8.66 5.11
CA SER A 523 0.15 8.31 5.00
C SER A 523 0.46 6.96 4.33
N SER A 524 -0.58 6.19 4.04
CA SER A 524 -0.50 4.93 3.32
C SER A 524 -1.77 4.66 2.54
N LEU A 525 -1.65 3.98 1.39
CA LEU A 525 -2.78 3.32 0.74
C LEU A 525 -3.29 2.21 1.65
N ASN A 526 -4.62 2.07 1.71
CA ASN A 526 -5.28 1.13 2.61
C ASN A 526 -6.28 0.27 1.85
N ASN A 527 -6.41 -0.99 2.26
CA ASN A 527 -7.66 -1.70 1.98
C ASN A 527 -8.68 -1.29 3.04
N VAL A 528 -9.94 -1.13 2.63
CA VAL A 528 -11.03 -0.77 3.54
C VAL A 528 -11.88 -2.00 3.77
N TYR A 529 -12.14 -2.37 5.02
CA TYR A 529 -13.08 -3.44 5.28
C TYR A 529 -13.84 -3.31 6.58
N ALA A 530 -14.98 -3.97 6.64
CA ALA A 530 -15.78 -4.14 7.84
C ALA A 530 -16.09 -5.62 8.05
N THR A 531 -16.17 -6.04 9.32
CA THR A 531 -16.49 -7.42 9.68
C THR A 531 -17.85 -7.49 10.35
N LYS A 532 -18.78 -8.27 9.77
CA LYS A 532 -19.96 -8.74 10.47
C LYS A 532 -19.62 -10.05 11.18
N THR A 533 -19.47 -9.98 12.49
CA THR A 533 -19.04 -11.13 13.30
C THR A 533 -20.11 -12.24 13.31
N GLY A 534 -19.69 -13.46 13.01
CA GLY A 534 -20.52 -14.66 13.07
C GLY A 534 -20.96 -15.00 14.51
N THR A 535 -22.17 -15.50 14.65
CA THR A 535 -22.77 -15.87 15.94
C THR A 535 -22.24 -17.18 16.49
N LEU A 536 -21.66 -18.03 15.65
CA LEU A 536 -21.07 -19.31 16.07
C LEU A 536 -19.58 -19.37 15.79
N TYR A 537 -19.13 -18.98 14.60
CA TYR A 537 -17.74 -19.04 14.14
C TYR A 537 -17.21 -17.62 13.85
N PRO A 538 -16.90 -16.83 14.90
CA PRO A 538 -16.49 -15.43 14.75
C PRO A 538 -15.11 -15.23 14.08
N ASP A 539 -14.27 -16.25 14.07
CA ASP A 539 -12.90 -16.27 13.53
C ASP A 539 -12.78 -17.00 12.19
N LYS A 540 -13.92 -17.40 11.59
CA LYS A 540 -13.98 -18.01 10.26
C LYS A 540 -14.75 -17.10 9.31
N TYR A 541 -14.10 -16.74 8.21
CA TYR A 541 -14.55 -15.65 7.35
C TYR A 541 -14.96 -16.16 5.97
N TYR A 542 -16.11 -15.69 5.50
CA TYR A 542 -16.35 -15.52 4.07
C TYR A 542 -16.13 -14.06 3.70
N ILE A 543 -15.46 -13.82 2.59
CA ILE A 543 -15.15 -12.47 2.11
C ILE A 543 -15.99 -12.22 0.86
N ILE A 544 -16.60 -11.05 0.78
CA ILE A 544 -17.04 -10.46 -0.48
C ILE A 544 -16.17 -9.24 -0.74
N CYS A 545 -15.60 -9.16 -1.93
CA CYS A 545 -14.70 -8.08 -2.27
C CYS A 545 -14.91 -7.53 -3.67
N GLY A 546 -14.41 -6.32 -3.85
CA GLY A 546 -14.06 -5.68 -5.11
C GLY A 546 -12.95 -4.68 -4.81
N HIS A 547 -12.51 -3.94 -5.81
CA HIS A 547 -11.52 -2.89 -5.65
C HIS A 547 -12.13 -1.55 -5.99
N TYR A 548 -11.56 -0.51 -5.40
CA TYR A 548 -12.09 0.84 -5.52
C TYR A 548 -11.16 1.78 -6.26
N ASP A 549 -9.92 1.39 -6.54
CA ASP A 549 -9.07 2.14 -7.45
C ASP A 549 -9.51 1.96 -8.91
N ASP A 550 -9.21 2.98 -9.71
CA ASP A 550 -9.53 3.05 -11.14
C ASP A 550 -8.34 3.56 -11.93
N THR A 551 -8.47 3.58 -13.26
CA THR A 551 -7.51 4.26 -14.13
C THR A 551 -8.16 4.63 -15.47
N SER A 552 -7.42 5.38 -16.29
CA SER A 552 -7.85 5.79 -17.62
C SER A 552 -6.65 6.13 -18.52
N GLU A 553 -6.90 6.69 -19.71
CA GLU A 553 -5.85 7.27 -20.54
C GLU A 553 -5.22 8.54 -19.91
N MET A 554 -5.91 9.16 -18.95
CA MET A 554 -5.42 10.30 -18.16
C MET A 554 -5.73 10.09 -16.66
N PRO A 555 -5.08 9.11 -16.01
CA PRO A 555 -5.52 8.58 -14.73
C PRO A 555 -5.39 9.59 -13.59
N THR A 556 -4.47 10.55 -13.65
CA THR A 556 -4.34 11.60 -12.63
C THR A 556 -5.31 12.76 -12.81
N VAL A 557 -6.10 12.77 -13.89
CA VAL A 557 -7.01 13.89 -14.24
C VAL A 557 -8.46 13.45 -14.14
N ARG A 558 -8.82 12.36 -14.82
CA ARG A 558 -10.19 11.85 -14.83
C ARG A 558 -10.20 10.36 -15.12
N ALA A 559 -10.74 9.57 -14.22
CA ALA A 559 -10.98 8.14 -14.40
C ALA A 559 -12.26 7.84 -13.62
N PRO A 560 -13.42 7.72 -14.28
CA PRO A 560 -14.66 7.49 -13.56
C PRO A 560 -14.75 6.02 -13.10
N GLY A 561 -14.39 5.06 -13.97
CA GLY A 561 -14.34 3.65 -13.57
C GLY A 561 -15.69 3.13 -13.05
N ALA A 562 -16.79 3.48 -13.73
CA ALA A 562 -18.13 3.15 -13.27
C ALA A 562 -18.38 1.63 -13.24
N ASP A 563 -17.96 0.92 -14.28
CA ASP A 563 -17.95 -0.54 -14.27
C ASP A 563 -16.66 -1.06 -13.61
N ASP A 564 -15.53 -0.47 -13.99
CA ASP A 564 -14.16 -0.81 -13.64
C ASP A 564 -13.57 0.30 -12.75
N ASN A 565 -13.85 0.39 -11.45
CA ASN A 565 -14.26 -0.71 -10.57
C ASN A 565 -15.35 -0.38 -9.56
N ALA A 566 -16.06 0.73 -9.78
CA ALA A 566 -17.12 1.14 -8.88
C ALA A 566 -18.25 0.09 -8.78
N SER A 567 -18.49 -0.72 -9.82
CA SER A 567 -19.58 -1.71 -9.83
C SER A 567 -19.42 -2.79 -8.75
N GLY A 568 -18.21 -3.35 -8.63
CA GLY A 568 -17.87 -4.36 -7.61
C GLY A 568 -17.91 -3.77 -6.20
N THR A 569 -17.25 -2.63 -5.98
CA THR A 569 -17.24 -1.93 -4.69
C THR A 569 -18.65 -1.50 -4.25
N ALA A 570 -19.48 -1.00 -5.17
CA ALA A 570 -20.87 -0.65 -4.86
C ALA A 570 -21.69 -1.88 -4.45
N THR A 571 -21.43 -3.04 -5.05
CA THR A 571 -22.07 -4.30 -4.65
C THR A 571 -21.62 -4.77 -3.27
N VAL A 572 -20.34 -4.57 -2.91
CA VAL A 572 -19.83 -4.86 -1.56
C VAL A 572 -20.51 -3.99 -0.51
N ILE A 573 -20.65 -2.68 -0.77
CA ILE A 573 -21.35 -1.75 0.12
C ILE A 573 -22.84 -2.13 0.25
N GLU A 574 -23.49 -2.49 -0.85
CA GLU A 574 -24.87 -2.97 -0.84
C GLU A 574 -25.03 -4.29 -0.07
N ALA A 575 -24.05 -5.20 -0.18
CA ALA A 575 -24.00 -6.43 0.62
C ALA A 575 -23.97 -6.09 2.12
N ALA A 576 -23.13 -5.14 2.51
CA ALA A 576 -23.05 -4.69 3.90
C ALA A 576 -24.39 -4.13 4.41
N ARG A 577 -25.09 -3.33 3.58
CA ARG A 577 -26.41 -2.76 3.88
C ARG A 577 -27.49 -3.83 4.03
N VAL A 578 -27.60 -4.73 3.05
CA VAL A 578 -28.66 -5.75 3.02
C VAL A 578 -28.47 -6.77 4.14
N LEU A 579 -27.23 -7.23 4.35
CA LEU A 579 -26.93 -8.29 5.32
C LEU A 579 -26.84 -7.77 6.76
N ALA A 580 -26.85 -6.46 6.99
CA ALA A 580 -26.87 -5.85 8.33
C ALA A 580 -28.03 -6.38 9.19
N ASN A 581 -29.20 -6.60 8.57
CA ASN A 581 -30.45 -7.01 9.23
C ASN A 581 -30.52 -8.50 9.62
N TYR A 582 -29.53 -9.29 9.25
CA TYR A 582 -29.52 -10.73 9.48
C TYR A 582 -28.38 -11.12 10.42
N ASN A 583 -28.47 -12.30 11.03
CA ASN A 583 -27.33 -12.90 11.74
C ASN A 583 -26.84 -14.10 10.93
N PHE A 584 -25.54 -14.42 11.05
CA PHE A 584 -24.90 -15.50 10.32
C PHE A 584 -24.08 -16.34 11.27
N LEU A 585 -23.97 -17.64 11.01
CA LEU A 585 -23.13 -18.53 11.81
C LEU A 585 -21.65 -18.18 11.64
N TYR A 586 -21.23 -17.85 10.42
CA TYR A 586 -19.84 -17.49 10.09
C TYR A 586 -19.70 -15.98 9.94
N SER A 587 -18.50 -15.46 10.18
CA SER A 587 -18.20 -14.05 9.96
C SER A 587 -18.19 -13.73 8.46
N ILE A 588 -18.63 -12.51 8.13
CA ILE A 588 -18.58 -11.95 6.78
C ILE A 588 -17.66 -10.74 6.81
N ARG A 589 -16.69 -10.67 5.88
CA ARG A 589 -15.85 -9.48 5.67
C ARG A 589 -16.28 -8.81 4.36
N PHE A 590 -16.70 -7.55 4.46
CA PHE A 590 -17.00 -6.69 3.31
C PHE A 590 -15.73 -5.90 3.01
N MET A 591 -15.09 -6.16 1.86
CA MET A 591 -13.74 -5.67 1.61
C MET A 591 -13.65 -4.90 0.28
N ALA A 592 -13.05 -3.72 0.33
CA ALA A 592 -12.72 -2.93 -0.84
C ALA A 592 -11.19 -2.78 -0.91
N PHE A 593 -10.58 -3.36 -1.94
CA PHE A 593 -9.14 -3.31 -2.17
C PHE A 593 -8.72 -2.05 -2.93
N SER A 594 -7.46 -1.63 -2.72
CA SER A 594 -6.80 -0.61 -3.52
C SER A 594 -5.54 -1.17 -4.16
N GLY A 595 -5.06 -0.54 -5.24
CA GLY A 595 -3.84 -0.93 -5.92
C GLY A 595 -4.02 -2.14 -6.83
N GLU A 596 -5.25 -2.50 -7.14
CA GLU A 596 -5.61 -3.58 -8.06
C GLU A 596 -5.10 -3.24 -9.47
N GLU A 597 -5.30 -1.98 -9.86
CA GLU A 597 -4.89 -1.41 -11.14
C GLU A 597 -3.37 -1.19 -11.27
N GLN A 598 -2.65 -1.42 -10.17
CA GLN A 598 -1.18 -1.37 -10.10
C GLN A 598 -0.57 -2.77 -9.93
N GLY A 599 -1.38 -3.81 -10.10
CA GLY A 599 -0.96 -5.21 -10.03
C GLY A 599 -1.34 -5.89 -8.72
N LEU A 600 -2.61 -5.76 -8.30
CA LEU A 600 -3.18 -6.47 -7.15
C LEU A 600 -2.47 -6.18 -5.82
N VAL A 601 -1.85 -5.01 -5.67
CA VAL A 601 -0.90 -4.74 -4.59
C VAL A 601 -1.58 -4.82 -3.22
N GLY A 602 -2.79 -4.25 -3.08
CA GLY A 602 -3.55 -4.29 -1.84
C GLY A 602 -4.01 -5.69 -1.46
N SER A 603 -4.61 -6.45 -2.38
CA SER A 603 -5.09 -7.81 -2.11
C SER A 603 -3.93 -8.79 -1.89
N ALA A 604 -2.80 -8.63 -2.59
CA ALA A 604 -1.60 -9.42 -2.38
C ALA A 604 -1.02 -9.21 -0.98
N ALA A 605 -0.91 -7.95 -0.54
CA ALA A 605 -0.43 -7.61 0.79
C ALA A 605 -1.33 -8.19 1.89
N TYR A 606 -2.64 -8.06 1.73
CA TYR A 606 -3.59 -8.59 2.70
C TYR A 606 -3.64 -10.13 2.71
N ALA A 607 -3.64 -10.79 1.55
CA ALA A 607 -3.64 -12.25 1.48
C ALA A 607 -2.36 -12.84 2.12
N ALA A 608 -1.20 -12.18 1.91
CA ALA A 608 0.05 -12.54 2.56
C ALA A 608 -0.01 -12.36 4.08
N TYR A 609 -0.56 -11.23 4.55
CA TYR A 609 -0.81 -10.98 5.97
C TYR A 609 -1.74 -12.03 6.59
N ALA A 610 -2.87 -12.33 5.94
CA ALA A 610 -3.85 -13.29 6.41
C ALA A 610 -3.22 -14.69 6.53
N ALA A 611 -2.45 -15.10 5.52
CA ALA A 611 -1.71 -16.36 5.54
C ALA A 611 -0.65 -16.41 6.65
N ALA A 612 0.12 -15.33 6.84
CA ALA A 612 1.14 -15.24 7.88
C ALA A 612 0.54 -15.31 9.30
N ASN A 613 -0.68 -14.82 9.49
CA ASN A 613 -1.40 -14.84 10.76
C ASN A 613 -2.35 -16.04 10.92
N GLY A 614 -2.42 -16.93 9.92
CA GLY A 614 -3.25 -18.13 9.97
C GLY A 614 -4.76 -17.86 9.97
N GLU A 615 -5.21 -16.75 9.37
CA GLU A 615 -6.64 -16.42 9.27
C GLU A 615 -7.42 -17.54 8.55
N GLN A 616 -8.61 -17.87 9.08
CA GLN A 616 -9.46 -18.93 8.55
C GLN A 616 -10.44 -18.41 7.49
N ILE A 617 -9.91 -18.07 6.32
CA ILE A 617 -10.72 -17.61 5.17
C ILE A 617 -11.26 -18.85 4.44
N LEU A 618 -12.58 -19.03 4.49
CA LEU A 618 -13.28 -20.20 3.94
C LEU A 618 -13.66 -20.05 2.47
N GLY A 619 -13.77 -18.82 2.00
CA GLY A 619 -14.17 -18.50 0.64
C GLY A 619 -14.19 -17.01 0.37
N VAL A 620 -13.77 -16.61 -0.82
CA VAL A 620 -13.83 -15.23 -1.32
C VAL A 620 -14.70 -15.18 -2.56
N ILE A 621 -15.67 -14.25 -2.59
CA ILE A 621 -16.41 -13.86 -3.80
C ILE A 621 -15.87 -12.50 -4.21
N ASN A 622 -15.05 -12.47 -5.26
CA ASN A 622 -14.55 -11.25 -5.85
C ASN A 622 -15.49 -10.78 -6.96
N LEU A 623 -15.76 -9.47 -6.98
CA LEU A 623 -16.64 -8.80 -7.91
C LEU A 623 -15.85 -7.73 -8.64
N ASP A 624 -15.81 -7.86 -9.95
CA ASP A 624 -15.06 -6.99 -10.84
C ASP A 624 -15.88 -6.82 -12.12
N MET A 625 -16.11 -5.58 -12.57
CA MET A 625 -16.89 -5.27 -13.78
C MET A 625 -18.21 -6.06 -13.89
N VAL A 626 -19.12 -5.83 -12.94
CA VAL A 626 -20.37 -6.60 -12.80
C VAL A 626 -21.61 -5.85 -13.30
N GLY A 627 -21.42 -4.69 -13.93
CA GLY A 627 -22.48 -3.76 -14.29
C GLY A 627 -22.77 -3.63 -15.79
N TYR A 628 -21.86 -4.04 -16.68
CA TYR A 628 -22.00 -3.92 -18.13
C TYR A 628 -22.43 -5.24 -18.81
N ASP A 629 -23.21 -5.11 -19.89
CA ASP A 629 -23.69 -6.20 -20.75
C ASP A 629 -24.04 -5.57 -22.10
N GLY A 630 -23.17 -5.63 -23.10
CA GLY A 630 -23.31 -4.85 -24.34
C GLY A 630 -24.50 -5.30 -25.20
N ASN A 631 -24.72 -6.60 -25.28
CA ASN A 631 -25.64 -7.26 -26.20
C ASN A 631 -26.97 -7.70 -25.51
N ASN A 632 -27.05 -7.61 -24.18
CA ASN A 632 -28.20 -7.95 -23.35
C ASN A 632 -28.58 -9.44 -23.36
N ASP A 633 -27.61 -10.34 -23.48
CA ASP A 633 -27.80 -11.79 -23.39
C ASP A 633 -27.69 -12.33 -21.95
N GLY A 634 -27.26 -11.48 -21.01
CA GLY A 634 -27.11 -11.82 -19.61
C GLY A 634 -25.95 -12.77 -19.32
N ILE A 635 -25.03 -12.98 -20.26
CA ILE A 635 -23.86 -13.84 -20.04
C ILE A 635 -22.89 -13.18 -19.05
N MET A 636 -22.30 -14.02 -18.19
CA MET A 636 -21.33 -13.61 -17.18
C MET A 636 -20.35 -14.76 -16.92
N GLU A 637 -19.10 -14.48 -16.54
CA GLU A 637 -18.08 -15.50 -16.26
C GLU A 637 -17.82 -15.72 -14.76
N ILE A 638 -17.84 -16.99 -14.31
CA ILE A 638 -17.43 -17.40 -12.96
C ILE A 638 -16.10 -18.12 -13.07
N HIS A 639 -15.03 -17.48 -12.62
CA HIS A 639 -13.67 -18.03 -12.61
C HIS A 639 -13.37 -18.66 -11.26
N ALA A 640 -13.14 -19.97 -11.24
CA ALA A 640 -12.87 -20.73 -10.01
C ALA A 640 -11.49 -21.41 -9.98
N GLY A 641 -10.73 -21.40 -11.08
CA GLY A 641 -9.40 -21.98 -11.14
C GLY A 641 -9.36 -23.46 -10.76
N ASN A 642 -8.24 -23.88 -10.16
CA ASN A 642 -7.92 -25.30 -9.90
C ASN A 642 -8.06 -25.72 -8.42
N LEU A 643 -8.31 -24.78 -7.50
CA LEU A 643 -8.49 -25.13 -6.09
C LEU A 643 -9.86 -25.76 -5.88
N GLY A 644 -9.90 -26.95 -5.26
CA GLY A 644 -11.16 -27.67 -5.04
C GLY A 644 -12.20 -26.88 -4.25
N GLY A 645 -11.76 -26.07 -3.26
CA GLY A 645 -12.65 -25.16 -2.53
C GLY A 645 -13.26 -24.07 -3.42
N SER A 646 -12.44 -23.47 -4.30
CA SER A 646 -12.91 -22.47 -5.26
C SER A 646 -13.94 -23.05 -6.22
N GLN A 647 -13.69 -24.26 -6.73
CA GLN A 647 -14.63 -24.95 -7.62
C GLN A 647 -15.95 -25.31 -6.93
N ALA A 648 -15.91 -25.67 -5.64
CA ALA A 648 -17.11 -25.92 -4.85
C ALA A 648 -17.95 -24.64 -4.67
N ILE A 649 -17.29 -23.49 -4.42
CA ILE A 649 -17.97 -22.19 -4.35
C ILE A 649 -18.53 -21.81 -5.72
N GLY A 650 -17.72 -21.85 -6.79
CA GLY A 650 -18.14 -21.42 -8.12
C GLY A 650 -19.29 -22.24 -8.70
N SER A 651 -19.25 -23.57 -8.55
CA SER A 651 -20.37 -24.44 -8.95
C SER A 651 -21.64 -24.19 -8.13
N MET A 652 -21.50 -23.89 -6.83
CA MET A 652 -22.63 -23.50 -5.99
C MET A 652 -23.25 -22.19 -6.50
N VAL A 653 -22.45 -21.14 -6.70
CA VAL A 653 -22.90 -19.84 -7.22
C VAL A 653 -23.58 -20.01 -8.58
N ALA A 654 -22.96 -20.71 -9.52
CA ALA A 654 -23.54 -20.97 -10.85
C ALA A 654 -24.92 -21.65 -10.76
N SER A 655 -25.09 -22.59 -9.82
CA SER A 655 -26.37 -23.29 -9.63
C SER A 655 -27.49 -22.36 -9.13
N LYS A 656 -27.15 -21.27 -8.43
CA LYS A 656 -28.13 -20.35 -7.84
C LYS A 656 -28.79 -19.44 -8.85
N ILE A 657 -28.17 -19.20 -10.00
CA ILE A 657 -28.78 -18.44 -11.10
C ILE A 657 -30.12 -19.05 -11.51
N ASN A 658 -30.11 -20.35 -11.82
CA ASN A 658 -31.34 -21.07 -12.18
C ASN A 658 -32.28 -21.23 -10.97
N ALA A 659 -31.74 -21.52 -9.78
CA ALA A 659 -32.54 -21.75 -8.58
C ALA A 659 -33.34 -20.51 -8.14
N TRP A 660 -32.81 -19.30 -8.38
CA TRP A 660 -33.45 -18.03 -8.03
C TRP A 660 -34.11 -17.34 -9.22
N GLY A 661 -34.11 -17.96 -10.40
CA GLY A 661 -34.69 -17.40 -11.62
C GLY A 661 -34.06 -16.06 -12.02
N LEU A 662 -32.75 -15.91 -11.83
CA LEU A 662 -32.03 -14.69 -12.21
C LEU A 662 -31.83 -14.67 -13.74
N PRO A 663 -31.97 -13.49 -14.39
CA PRO A 663 -31.80 -13.35 -15.83
C PRO A 663 -30.31 -13.30 -16.22
N LEU A 664 -29.56 -14.33 -15.83
CA LEU A 664 -28.13 -14.49 -16.10
C LEU A 664 -27.86 -15.84 -16.75
N THR A 665 -26.77 -15.92 -17.52
CA THR A 665 -26.28 -17.15 -18.14
C THR A 665 -24.81 -17.35 -17.74
N PRO A 666 -24.49 -18.26 -16.81
CA PRO A 666 -23.13 -18.41 -16.33
C PRO A 666 -22.24 -19.17 -17.32
N GLN A 667 -21.09 -18.61 -17.64
CA GLN A 667 -19.92 -19.36 -18.12
C GLN A 667 -19.05 -19.74 -16.93
N TYR A 668 -19.10 -21.01 -16.53
CA TYR A 668 -18.32 -21.52 -15.41
C TYR A 668 -16.95 -22.03 -15.87
N ILE A 669 -15.88 -21.38 -15.43
CA ILE A 669 -14.51 -21.57 -15.91
C ILE A 669 -13.62 -22.06 -14.76
N THR A 670 -12.90 -23.15 -15.01
CA THR A 670 -11.98 -23.78 -14.04
C THR A 670 -10.57 -23.93 -14.63
N SER A 671 -10.48 -24.41 -15.87
CA SER A 671 -9.25 -24.41 -16.65
C SER A 671 -9.16 -23.12 -17.48
N GLY A 672 -8.02 -22.43 -17.43
CA GLY A 672 -7.84 -21.16 -18.13
C GLY A 672 -8.51 -19.97 -17.43
N SER A 673 -8.83 -20.09 -16.14
CA SER A 673 -9.35 -18.97 -15.35
C SER A 673 -8.38 -17.79 -15.33
N THR A 674 -8.92 -16.58 -15.40
CA THR A 674 -8.11 -15.36 -15.29
C THR A 674 -7.54 -15.19 -13.89
N GLY A 675 -6.32 -14.64 -13.82
CA GLY A 675 -5.66 -14.22 -12.59
C GLY A 675 -5.57 -12.70 -12.45
N ALA A 676 -6.39 -11.97 -13.21
CA ALA A 676 -6.26 -10.53 -13.39
C ALA A 676 -6.98 -9.66 -12.35
N SER A 677 -7.54 -10.25 -11.28
CA SER A 677 -8.27 -9.51 -10.24
C SER A 677 -7.97 -10.07 -8.84
N ASP A 678 -8.49 -9.43 -7.79
CA ASP A 678 -8.09 -9.63 -6.39
C ASP A 678 -8.21 -11.08 -5.87
N HIS A 679 -9.10 -11.90 -6.44
CA HIS A 679 -9.21 -13.33 -6.11
C HIS A 679 -7.90 -14.10 -6.33
N ALA A 680 -7.08 -13.66 -7.28
CA ALA A 680 -5.82 -14.31 -7.62
C ALA A 680 -4.81 -14.26 -6.46
N SER A 681 -4.79 -13.15 -5.71
CA SER A 681 -3.97 -12.98 -4.50
C SER A 681 -4.27 -14.07 -3.47
N PHE A 682 -5.55 -14.42 -3.29
CA PHE A 682 -5.98 -15.48 -2.39
C PHE A 682 -5.60 -16.88 -2.88
N TRP A 683 -5.72 -17.15 -4.18
CA TRP A 683 -5.25 -18.41 -4.75
C TRP A 683 -3.75 -18.64 -4.52
N SER A 684 -2.94 -17.58 -4.59
CA SER A 684 -1.49 -17.66 -4.37
C SER A 684 -1.11 -18.14 -2.95
N HIS A 685 -2.04 -18.00 -2.00
CA HIS A 685 -1.91 -18.44 -0.61
C HIS A 685 -2.81 -19.62 -0.25
N GLY A 686 -3.46 -20.25 -1.25
CA GLY A 686 -4.27 -21.46 -1.07
C GLY A 686 -5.68 -21.23 -0.50
N TYR A 687 -6.13 -19.98 -0.43
CA TYR A 687 -7.49 -19.67 -0.01
C TYR A 687 -8.49 -19.90 -1.16
N PRO A 688 -9.64 -20.57 -0.91
CA PRO A 688 -10.72 -20.68 -1.89
C PRO A 688 -11.25 -19.30 -2.28
N ALA A 689 -11.30 -19.02 -3.58
CA ALA A 689 -11.78 -17.75 -4.12
C ALA A 689 -12.39 -17.94 -5.51
N ILE A 690 -13.41 -17.15 -5.84
CA ILE A 690 -13.94 -17.04 -7.20
C ILE A 690 -13.94 -15.59 -7.64
N LEU A 691 -13.89 -15.36 -8.95
CA LEU A 691 -14.22 -14.09 -9.57
C LEU A 691 -15.55 -14.22 -10.31
N MET A 692 -16.42 -13.23 -10.12
CA MET A 692 -17.58 -12.96 -10.96
C MET A 692 -17.29 -11.70 -11.76
N ILE A 693 -17.38 -11.81 -13.09
CA ILE A 693 -17.08 -10.74 -14.04
C ILE A 693 -18.01 -10.84 -15.25
N GLU A 694 -18.15 -9.76 -16.00
CA GLU A 694 -18.85 -9.73 -17.28
C GLU A 694 -18.29 -10.72 -18.33
N ASP A 695 -19.04 -10.94 -19.42
CA ASP A 695 -18.63 -11.83 -20.50
C ASP A 695 -17.42 -11.28 -21.26
N PHE A 696 -16.31 -12.02 -21.31
CA PHE A 696 -15.14 -11.59 -22.08
C PHE A 696 -15.36 -11.61 -23.59
N SER A 697 -16.43 -12.25 -24.06
CA SER A 697 -16.86 -12.23 -25.47
C SER A 697 -17.65 -10.97 -25.85
N ASP A 698 -18.16 -10.24 -24.85
CA ASP A 698 -18.87 -8.96 -24.95
C ASP A 698 -18.38 -7.97 -23.89
N PHE A 699 -17.05 -7.90 -23.77
CA PHE A 699 -16.36 -7.09 -22.79
C PHE A 699 -16.58 -5.60 -23.05
N THR A 700 -16.69 -4.80 -21.99
CA THR A 700 -16.95 -3.37 -22.11
C THR A 700 -15.90 -2.67 -22.98
N PRO A 701 -16.32 -1.88 -24.00
CA PRO A 701 -15.39 -1.13 -24.85
C PRO A 701 -14.84 0.11 -24.13
N PHE A 702 -15.30 0.39 -22.90
CA PHE A 702 -14.96 1.57 -22.12
C PHE A 702 -13.92 1.31 -21.03
N TYR A 703 -13.47 0.06 -20.88
CA TYR A 703 -12.45 -0.37 -19.93
C TYR A 703 -11.23 0.55 -19.95
N HIS A 704 -10.81 1.05 -18.79
CA HIS A 704 -9.69 2.00 -18.65
C HIS A 704 -9.84 3.27 -19.50
N THR A 705 -11.06 3.77 -19.66
CA THR A 705 -11.29 5.03 -20.39
C THR A 705 -12.05 6.04 -19.57
N THR A 706 -11.91 7.31 -19.93
CA THR A 706 -12.76 8.39 -19.37
C THR A 706 -14.25 8.27 -19.70
N ASN A 707 -14.63 7.28 -20.53
CA ASN A 707 -16.00 6.98 -20.92
C ASN A 707 -16.60 5.79 -20.16
N ASP A 708 -15.85 5.12 -19.27
CA ASP A 708 -16.45 4.17 -18.35
C ASP A 708 -17.29 4.92 -17.31
N ARG A 709 -18.56 5.12 -17.63
CA ARG A 709 -19.51 6.01 -16.96
C ARG A 709 -20.74 5.24 -16.58
N ILE A 710 -21.49 5.72 -15.62
CA ILE A 710 -22.72 5.08 -15.17
C ILE A 710 -23.74 4.86 -16.29
N SER A 711 -23.73 5.71 -17.33
CA SER A 711 -24.62 5.58 -18.50
C SER A 711 -24.31 4.35 -19.37
N THR A 712 -23.16 3.69 -19.19
CA THR A 712 -22.81 2.45 -19.90
C THR A 712 -23.39 1.21 -19.21
N LEU A 713 -23.72 1.31 -17.92
CA LEU A 713 -24.16 0.18 -17.10
C LEU A 713 -25.60 -0.22 -17.37
N ARG A 714 -25.89 -1.52 -17.25
CA ARG A 714 -27.24 -2.08 -17.39
C ARG A 714 -27.85 -2.45 -16.06
N GLN A 715 -28.83 -1.66 -15.61
CA GLN A 715 -29.49 -1.84 -14.31
C GLN A 715 -30.02 -3.26 -14.05
N SER A 716 -30.65 -3.91 -15.04
CA SER A 716 -31.21 -5.25 -14.85
C SER A 716 -30.14 -6.32 -14.69
N TYR A 717 -29.07 -6.24 -15.47
CA TYR A 717 -27.93 -7.13 -15.41
C TYR A 717 -27.16 -6.94 -14.09
N PHE A 718 -26.83 -5.69 -13.79
CA PHE A 718 -26.10 -5.33 -12.58
C PHE A 718 -26.87 -5.74 -11.30
N ARG A 719 -28.18 -5.48 -11.25
CA ARG A 719 -29.01 -5.94 -10.12
C ARG A 719 -29.01 -7.46 -10.01
N ALA A 720 -29.01 -8.20 -11.12
CA ALA A 720 -28.99 -9.65 -11.09
C ALA A 720 -27.65 -10.20 -10.57
N ASN A 721 -26.52 -9.63 -10.99
CA ASN A 721 -25.19 -9.99 -10.46
C ASN A 721 -25.08 -9.68 -8.96
N ALA A 722 -25.54 -8.50 -8.53
CA ALA A 722 -25.55 -8.13 -7.11
C ALA A 722 -26.42 -9.09 -6.28
N ARG A 723 -27.61 -9.46 -6.76
CA ARG A 723 -28.48 -10.47 -6.13
C ARG A 723 -27.78 -11.82 -6.03
N LEU A 724 -27.12 -12.26 -7.10
CA LEU A 724 -26.39 -13.52 -7.13
C LEU A 724 -25.27 -13.54 -6.08
N ALA A 725 -24.43 -12.49 -6.04
CA ALA A 725 -23.30 -12.39 -5.13
C ALA A 725 -23.74 -12.32 -3.66
N ILE A 726 -24.64 -11.38 -3.33
CA ILE A 726 -25.13 -11.15 -1.96
C ILE A 726 -25.89 -12.36 -1.44
N GLY A 727 -26.77 -12.94 -2.26
CA GLY A 727 -27.50 -14.15 -1.91
C GLY A 727 -26.55 -15.33 -1.67
N SER A 728 -25.56 -15.52 -2.54
CA SER A 728 -24.59 -16.62 -2.42
C SER A 728 -23.71 -16.49 -1.18
N LEU A 729 -23.28 -15.27 -0.85
CA LEU A 729 -22.57 -14.98 0.38
C LEU A 729 -23.41 -15.36 1.62
N ALA A 730 -24.71 -15.01 1.61
CA ALA A 730 -25.62 -15.38 2.70
C ALA A 730 -25.82 -16.90 2.82
N VAL A 731 -25.80 -17.65 1.71
CA VAL A 731 -25.81 -19.12 1.74
C VAL A 731 -24.54 -19.67 2.39
N LEU A 732 -23.37 -19.17 1.97
CA LEU A 732 -22.07 -19.61 2.49
C LEU A 732 -21.94 -19.32 3.99
N ALA A 733 -22.28 -18.10 4.40
CA ALA A 733 -22.18 -17.65 5.78
C ALA A 733 -23.25 -18.26 6.72
N GLN A 734 -24.27 -18.89 6.15
CA GLN A 734 -25.39 -19.57 6.82
C GLN A 734 -26.17 -18.66 7.77
N ILE A 735 -27.36 -18.25 7.35
CA ILE A 735 -28.27 -17.44 8.17
C ILE A 735 -28.51 -18.13 9.52
N ASP A 736 -28.20 -17.41 10.59
CA ASP A 736 -28.57 -17.77 11.95
C ASP A 736 -30.01 -17.31 12.21
N SER A 737 -30.92 -18.26 12.09
CA SER A 737 -32.34 -18.11 12.37
C SER A 737 -32.77 -18.58 13.75
N THR A 738 -31.86 -19.16 14.56
CA THR A 738 -32.23 -19.65 15.88
C THR A 738 -32.20 -18.51 16.88
N THR A 739 -33.15 -17.61 16.74
CA THR A 739 -33.55 -16.74 17.84
C THR A 739 -34.70 -17.47 18.55
N VAL A 740 -34.33 -18.44 19.40
CA VAL A 740 -35.20 -19.09 20.41
C VAL A 740 -36.34 -19.97 19.84
N GLY A 741 -36.08 -21.26 19.53
CA GLY A 741 -37.16 -22.23 19.21
C GLY A 741 -36.84 -23.30 18.17
N ILE A 742 -37.88 -24.07 17.77
CA ILE A 742 -37.82 -25.24 16.87
C ILE A 742 -36.98 -24.95 15.60
N PRO A 743 -36.07 -25.85 15.19
CA PRO A 743 -35.34 -25.81 13.93
C PRO A 743 -36.20 -25.46 12.70
N GLN A 744 -35.57 -24.80 11.72
CA GLN A 744 -36.23 -24.29 10.50
C GLN A 744 -36.83 -25.36 9.57
N ASP A 745 -36.48 -26.63 9.74
CA ASP A 745 -37.12 -27.75 9.03
C ASP A 745 -38.36 -28.28 9.76
N GLY A 746 -38.74 -27.66 10.90
CA GLY A 746 -39.80 -28.13 11.78
C GLY A 746 -39.42 -29.40 12.54
N SER A 747 -38.19 -29.90 12.40
CA SER A 747 -37.73 -31.07 13.12
C SER A 747 -37.45 -30.69 14.56
N VAL A 748 -38.08 -31.42 15.49
CA VAL A 748 -37.77 -31.32 16.90
C VAL A 748 -36.55 -32.20 17.16
N PRO A 749 -35.49 -31.70 17.83
CA PRO A 749 -34.36 -32.52 18.21
C PRO A 749 -34.82 -33.79 18.92
N GLN A 750 -34.26 -34.94 18.56
CA GLN A 750 -34.74 -36.22 19.13
C GLN A 750 -34.20 -36.47 20.54
N GLN A 751 -33.13 -35.76 20.94
CA GLN A 751 -32.47 -35.93 22.23
C GLN A 751 -31.89 -34.62 22.73
N PHE A 752 -31.67 -34.54 24.05
CA PHE A 752 -30.93 -33.44 24.65
C PHE A 752 -29.44 -33.55 24.32
N ALA A 753 -28.87 -32.52 23.71
CA ALA A 753 -27.45 -32.48 23.36
C ALA A 753 -26.83 -31.14 23.78
N LEU A 754 -25.57 -31.19 24.24
CA LEU A 754 -24.73 -30.03 24.47
C LEU A 754 -23.54 -30.12 23.51
N HIS A 755 -23.45 -29.17 22.58
CA HIS A 755 -22.43 -29.14 21.53
C HIS A 755 -21.16 -28.46 22.03
N ALA A 756 -20.02 -28.77 21.42
CA ALA A 756 -18.76 -28.15 21.77
C ALA A 756 -18.87 -26.61 21.70
N PRO A 757 -18.39 -25.88 22.72
CA PRO A 757 -18.47 -24.43 22.73
C PRO A 757 -17.40 -23.87 21.78
N TYR A 758 -17.72 -22.78 21.09
CA TYR A 758 -16.83 -22.20 20.09
C TYR A 758 -16.86 -20.66 20.12
N PRO A 759 -15.70 -19.98 19.97
CA PRO A 759 -14.36 -20.56 20.01
C PRO A 759 -14.05 -21.09 21.43
N ASN A 760 -13.14 -22.04 21.56
CA ASN A 760 -12.65 -22.51 22.85
C ASN A 760 -11.25 -23.14 22.66
N PRO A 761 -10.14 -22.46 23.04
CA PRO A 761 -10.08 -21.26 23.89
C PRO A 761 -10.70 -20.01 23.24
N PHE A 762 -11.09 -19.02 24.05
CA PHE A 762 -11.79 -17.82 23.55
C PHE A 762 -11.27 -16.50 24.14
N ASN A 763 -11.43 -15.43 23.37
CA ASN A 763 -11.22 -14.03 23.77
C ASN A 763 -12.06 -13.09 22.87
N PRO A 764 -12.92 -12.20 23.41
CA PRO A 764 -13.42 -12.16 24.78
C PRO A 764 -14.64 -13.09 25.00
N ALA A 765 -15.24 -13.63 23.93
CA ALA A 765 -16.53 -14.31 24.02
C ALA A 765 -16.55 -15.73 23.43
N VAL A 766 -17.41 -16.57 23.99
CA VAL A 766 -17.69 -17.95 23.54
C VAL A 766 -19.19 -18.14 23.33
N ASN A 767 -19.52 -18.89 22.29
CA ASN A 767 -20.89 -19.27 21.95
C ASN A 767 -21.14 -20.73 22.34
N LEU A 768 -22.33 -20.96 22.89
CA LEU A 768 -22.77 -22.22 23.47
C LEU A 768 -24.01 -22.66 22.70
N ARG A 769 -24.08 -23.95 22.33
CA ARG A 769 -25.24 -24.51 21.63
C ARG A 769 -25.75 -25.76 22.33
N TYR A 770 -27.07 -25.85 22.52
CA TYR A 770 -27.73 -27.04 23.05
C TYR A 770 -29.10 -27.27 22.40
N ASP A 771 -29.51 -28.53 22.38
CA ASP A 771 -30.73 -28.99 21.73
C ASP A 771 -31.72 -29.51 22.78
N LEU A 772 -33.00 -29.14 22.66
CA LEU A 772 -34.09 -29.58 23.55
C LEU A 772 -35.10 -30.44 22.78
N PRO A 773 -35.34 -31.69 23.21
CA PRO A 773 -36.32 -32.56 22.55
C PRO A 773 -37.77 -32.28 22.95
N SER A 774 -37.98 -31.57 24.05
CA SER A 774 -39.29 -31.19 24.56
C SER A 774 -39.17 -29.91 25.38
N THR A 775 -40.31 -29.27 25.68
CA THR A 775 -40.35 -28.09 26.53
C THR A 775 -39.78 -28.42 27.91
N ALA A 776 -38.78 -27.66 28.36
CA ALA A 776 -38.13 -27.87 29.65
C ALA A 776 -37.77 -26.55 30.32
N LYS A 777 -37.69 -26.56 31.66
CA LYS A 777 -37.03 -25.49 32.40
C LYS A 777 -35.53 -25.62 32.19
N VAL A 778 -34.90 -24.58 31.65
CA VAL A 778 -33.48 -24.56 31.32
C VAL A 778 -32.74 -23.55 32.19
N THR A 779 -31.60 -23.98 32.74
CA THR A 779 -30.58 -23.09 33.31
C THR A 779 -29.24 -23.28 32.62
N VAL A 780 -28.58 -22.17 32.31
CA VAL A 780 -27.23 -22.13 31.74
C VAL A 780 -26.35 -21.31 32.67
N GLU A 781 -25.36 -21.96 33.27
CA GLU A 781 -24.57 -21.40 34.37
C GLU A 781 -23.08 -21.58 34.08
N VAL A 782 -22.27 -20.59 34.45
CA VAL A 782 -20.82 -20.61 34.31
C VAL A 782 -20.19 -20.62 35.70
N TYR A 783 -19.27 -21.55 35.94
CA TYR A 783 -18.55 -21.72 37.20
C TYR A 783 -17.04 -21.58 37.00
N ASN A 784 -16.31 -21.14 38.01
CA ASN A 784 -14.85 -21.22 38.03
C ASN A 784 -14.37 -22.59 38.57
N LEU A 785 -13.06 -22.80 38.60
CA LEU A 785 -12.43 -24.02 39.15
C LEU A 785 -12.76 -24.30 40.63
N LEU A 786 -13.14 -23.27 41.40
CA LEU A 786 -13.52 -23.41 42.81
C LEU A 786 -15.01 -23.79 42.98
N GLY A 787 -15.75 -23.96 41.88
CA GLY A 787 -17.18 -24.24 41.90
C GLY A 787 -18.05 -23.01 42.22
N GLN A 788 -17.48 -21.81 42.21
CA GLN A 788 -18.24 -20.58 42.40
C GLN A 788 -18.95 -20.19 41.09
N GLN A 789 -20.23 -19.88 41.18
CA GLN A 789 -21.00 -19.42 40.03
C GLN A 789 -20.56 -18.00 39.64
N ILE A 790 -20.07 -17.87 38.42
CA ILE A 790 -19.60 -16.62 37.82
C ILE A 790 -20.75 -15.90 37.15
N ASN A 791 -21.60 -16.62 36.41
CA ASN A 791 -22.76 -16.03 35.74
C ASN A 791 -23.88 -17.07 35.53
N GLN A 792 -25.13 -16.60 35.43
CA GLN A 792 -26.28 -17.39 34.98
C GLN A 792 -26.85 -16.70 33.73
N LEU A 793 -26.66 -17.35 32.59
CA LEU A 793 -26.96 -16.80 31.27
C LEU A 793 -28.41 -17.06 30.87
N VAL A 794 -28.99 -18.16 31.34
CA VAL A 794 -30.39 -18.55 31.07
C VAL A 794 -31.00 -19.11 32.34
N ASN A 795 -32.26 -18.77 32.60
CA ASN A 795 -33.10 -19.36 33.65
C ASN A 795 -34.59 -19.24 33.29
N THR A 796 -35.02 -19.94 32.24
CA THR A 796 -36.39 -19.83 31.73
C THR A 796 -36.92 -21.16 31.20
N THR A 797 -38.23 -21.27 31.04
CA THR A 797 -38.83 -22.42 30.35
C THR A 797 -38.72 -22.18 28.86
N GLN A 798 -38.12 -23.14 28.15
CA GLN A 798 -37.85 -23.08 26.72
C GLN A 798 -38.59 -24.22 26.03
N PRO A 799 -39.29 -23.99 24.90
CA PRO A 799 -39.92 -25.04 24.12
C PRO A 799 -38.90 -26.02 23.52
N ALA A 800 -39.36 -27.11 22.90
CA ALA A 800 -38.46 -27.96 22.13
C ALA A 800 -37.78 -27.15 21.00
N GLY A 801 -36.50 -27.41 20.74
CA GLY A 801 -35.76 -26.72 19.69
C GLY A 801 -34.27 -26.56 19.98
N GLU A 802 -33.59 -25.80 19.14
CA GLU A 802 -32.16 -25.51 19.27
C GLU A 802 -31.94 -24.12 19.86
N TYR A 803 -30.95 -24.01 20.75
CA TYR A 803 -30.69 -22.79 21.50
C TYR A 803 -29.22 -22.42 21.44
N ARG A 804 -28.97 -21.11 21.31
CA ARG A 804 -27.65 -20.49 21.39
C ARG A 804 -27.60 -19.49 22.53
N VAL A 805 -26.47 -19.49 23.25
CA VAL A 805 -26.20 -18.56 24.35
C VAL A 805 -24.76 -18.09 24.24
N ARG A 806 -24.53 -16.78 24.38
CA ARG A 806 -23.19 -16.19 24.35
C ARG A 806 -22.75 -15.81 25.77
N TRP A 807 -21.51 -16.14 26.11
CA TRP A 807 -20.85 -15.59 27.29
C TRP A 807 -19.66 -14.73 26.86
N ASN A 808 -19.65 -13.46 27.26
CA ASN A 808 -18.62 -12.48 26.93
C ASN A 808 -17.48 -12.41 27.96
N GLY A 809 -17.33 -13.44 28.80
CA GLY A 809 -16.31 -13.44 29.86
C GLY A 809 -16.61 -12.46 31.00
N VAL A 810 -17.85 -12.00 31.17
CA VAL A 810 -18.25 -11.08 32.25
C VAL A 810 -19.05 -11.84 33.31
N ALA A 811 -18.75 -11.59 34.58
CA ALA A 811 -19.48 -12.13 35.73
C ALA A 811 -20.85 -11.42 35.92
N ALA A 812 -21.76 -12.01 36.69
CA ALA A 812 -23.05 -11.39 37.01
C ALA A 812 -22.94 -10.02 37.70
N SER A 813 -21.80 -9.73 38.35
CA SER A 813 -21.49 -8.43 38.96
C SER A 813 -21.08 -7.35 37.96
N GLY A 814 -20.92 -7.67 36.68
CA GLY A 814 -20.35 -6.78 35.66
C GLY A 814 -18.82 -6.77 35.62
N ALA A 815 -18.15 -7.46 36.56
CA ALA A 815 -16.69 -7.60 36.56
C ALA A 815 -16.24 -8.58 35.47
N GLU A 816 -15.11 -8.27 34.84
CA GLU A 816 -14.51 -9.16 33.87
C GLU A 816 -13.89 -10.40 34.54
N ALA A 817 -14.13 -11.57 33.96
CA ALA A 817 -13.58 -12.82 34.44
C ALA A 817 -12.09 -12.92 34.04
N PRO A 818 -11.19 -13.35 34.94
CA PRO A 818 -9.77 -13.50 34.62
C PRO A 818 -9.52 -14.66 33.63
N SER A 819 -8.38 -14.63 32.94
CA SER A 819 -7.89 -15.77 32.15
C SER A 819 -7.87 -17.04 33.00
N GLY A 820 -8.41 -18.14 32.48
CA GLY A 820 -8.50 -19.38 33.24
C GLY A 820 -9.53 -20.37 32.72
N VAL A 821 -9.66 -21.47 33.47
CA VAL A 821 -10.61 -22.54 33.18
C VAL A 821 -11.93 -22.26 33.88
N TYR A 822 -13.01 -22.36 33.12
CA TYR A 822 -14.37 -22.27 33.59
C TYR A 822 -15.15 -23.54 33.20
N PHE A 823 -16.26 -23.78 33.88
CA PHE A 823 -17.18 -24.87 33.57
C PHE A 823 -18.54 -24.30 33.23
N LEU A 824 -18.99 -24.59 32.02
CA LEU A 824 -20.38 -24.42 31.64
C LEU A 824 -21.19 -25.58 32.19
N ARG A 825 -22.35 -25.29 32.77
CA ARG A 825 -23.38 -26.25 33.16
C ARG A 825 -24.69 -25.88 32.50
N VAL A 826 -25.25 -26.79 31.71
CA VAL A 826 -26.60 -26.68 31.14
C VAL A 826 -27.48 -27.74 31.78
N GLN A 827 -28.56 -27.30 32.43
CA GLN A 827 -29.59 -28.18 32.97
C GLN A 827 -30.89 -27.93 32.22
N ALA A 828 -31.50 -28.99 31.70
CA ALA A 828 -32.80 -28.98 31.03
C ALA A 828 -33.70 -30.06 31.66
N GLY A 829 -34.60 -29.65 32.55
CA GLY A 829 -35.36 -30.58 33.38
C GLY A 829 -34.43 -31.44 34.25
N GLU A 830 -34.48 -32.77 34.07
CA GLU A 830 -33.62 -33.75 34.77
C GLU A 830 -32.25 -33.95 34.09
N GLN A 831 -32.08 -33.49 32.85
CA GLN A 831 -30.84 -33.66 32.10
C GLN A 831 -29.83 -32.58 32.50
N VAL A 832 -28.60 -32.98 32.80
CA VAL A 832 -27.49 -32.05 33.11
C VAL A 832 -26.28 -32.42 32.27
N LYS A 833 -25.70 -31.43 31.58
CA LYS A 833 -24.44 -31.55 30.85
C LYS A 833 -23.49 -30.43 31.25
N THR A 834 -22.21 -30.73 31.23
CA THR A 834 -21.15 -29.77 31.57
C THR A 834 -20.05 -29.78 30.53
N GLN A 835 -19.43 -28.63 30.30
CA GLN A 835 -18.27 -28.49 29.41
C GLN A 835 -17.23 -27.55 29.97
N LYS A 836 -15.97 -27.82 29.62
CA LYS A 836 -14.83 -26.96 29.96
C LYS A 836 -14.75 -25.78 28.99
N LEU A 837 -14.54 -24.60 29.52
CA LEU A 837 -14.25 -23.36 28.80
C LEU A 837 -12.85 -22.87 29.19
N LEU A 838 -12.09 -22.34 28.24
CA LEU A 838 -10.78 -21.72 28.47
C LEU A 838 -10.80 -20.27 27.97
N LEU A 839 -10.82 -19.32 28.90
CA LEU A 839 -10.68 -17.89 28.59
C LEU A 839 -9.20 -17.51 28.60
N ILE A 840 -8.73 -16.89 27.52
CA ILE A 840 -7.37 -16.34 27.40
C ILE A 840 -7.52 -14.85 27.11
N ARG A 841 -6.88 -14.01 27.90
CA ARG A 841 -6.81 -12.56 27.69
C ARG A 841 -5.39 -12.10 27.53
#